data_AF-A0A8T2ZW27-F1
#
_entry.id   AF-A0A8T2ZW27-F1
#
_cell.length_a   1.000
_cell.length_b   1.000
_cell.length_c   1.000
_cell.angle_alpha   90.00
_cell.angle_beta   90.00
_cell.angle_gamma   90.00
#
_symmetry.space_group_name_H-M   'P 1'
#
loop_
_entity.id
_entity.type
_entity.pdbx_description
1 polymer ?
#
loop_
_entity_poly.entity_id
_entity_poly.type
_entity_poly.pdbx_seq_one_letter_code
_entity_poly.pdbx_strand_id
1 'polypeptide(L)'
;MVSRSYSNLLDLASSDAPIPSFGRERKRFPRVATVAGILTDLDDENNVGSDAPSSVSLGRMIIVGNQLPLRAHRSPDSSGGWCFSWDEDSLLLQLKDGLGEGVEVIYVGSLKEEIEPSEQDDVAQTLLETFKCVPAFIPPDLFTKFYHGFCKQHLWPLFHYMLPLSPDLGGRFDRSLWQAYVSVNKIFADKVKEVISPEDDYVWVHDYHLMVLPTFLRKIFNRVKLGFFLHSPFPSSEIYRTLPVRDELLRALLNSDLIGFHTFDYARHFLSCCSRMLGLSYQSKRGYIGLEYFGRTVSIKILPVGIHIGQLQSVLNLPETESKVAELHDQFRGQAVMLGVDDMDIFKGISLKLLAMEQLLTQHPNKRGEVVLVQIANPARGRGREVQEVQSETKAAVRRINETFGSPGYTPVVLIDRPLQFYERIAYYAIAECCLVTAVRDGMNLIPYEYIICRQGNEKLDETLGRDPSAPRKSMLVLSEFIGCSPSLSGAIRVNPWNIDAVAEAMNSALVVPEPEKQMRHEKHHRYVSTHDVAYWAHSFLQDLERACKDHVKRRCWGFGFGLGFRVIALDPNFRKISVEHIVSAYKRTKNRVILLDYDGTMTLPSSIRTPNMETVGVLNSLCTDPKNVVFLVSGRDRETLTEWFSSCEKLGIAAEHGYFVSDVWLCKGEKMDNVALHFPHVQPVVVLVLVRGVISQCSVLYPSLWNNSLMAFDIAESNSTVVVL
;
A
#
# COMPACT_ATOMS: atom_id res chain seq x y z
N MET A 1 -40.34 -25.09 -23.36
CA MET A 1 -41.08 -23.82 -23.33
C MET A 1 -40.36 -22.84 -22.42
N VAL A 2 -39.98 -21.69 -22.99
CA VAL A 2 -39.77 -20.37 -22.37
C VAL A 2 -38.74 -20.24 -21.24
N SER A 3 -37.54 -19.88 -21.68
CA SER A 3 -36.59 -18.89 -21.11
C SER A 3 -37.15 -17.96 -20.03
N ARG A 4 -36.43 -17.84 -18.90
CA ARG A 4 -36.44 -16.63 -18.06
C ARG A 4 -35.01 -16.24 -17.68
N SER A 5 -34.56 -15.21 -18.39
CA SER A 5 -33.51 -14.25 -18.06
C SER A 5 -33.66 -13.69 -16.64
N TYR A 6 -32.56 -13.65 -15.87
CA TYR A 6 -32.45 -12.83 -14.66
C TYR A 6 -31.51 -11.66 -14.92
N SER A 7 -32.12 -10.54 -15.30
CA SER A 7 -31.60 -9.19 -15.15
C SER A 7 -32.17 -8.59 -13.85
N ASN A 8 -31.42 -7.68 -13.24
CA ASN A 8 -31.80 -6.78 -12.13
C ASN A 8 -31.73 -7.35 -10.70
N LEU A 9 -30.66 -6.99 -10.00
CA LEU A 9 -30.55 -6.96 -8.52
C LEU A 9 -30.30 -5.50 -8.08
N LEU A 10 -31.24 -4.64 -8.46
CA LEU A 10 -31.41 -3.26 -8.01
C LEU A 10 -32.92 -3.09 -7.75
N ASP A 11 -33.39 -3.63 -6.63
CA ASP A 11 -34.63 -3.21 -5.94
C ASP A 11 -34.88 -4.15 -4.75
N LEU A 12 -34.33 -3.80 -3.59
CA LEU A 12 -34.78 -4.27 -2.28
C LEU A 12 -34.42 -3.21 -1.22
N ALA A 13 -35.14 -2.08 -1.25
CA ALA A 13 -35.40 -1.23 -0.09
C ALA A 13 -36.38 -0.11 -0.47
N SER A 14 -37.63 -0.45 -0.70
CA SER A 14 -38.74 0.51 -0.69
C SER A 14 -39.93 -0.12 0.00
N SER A 15 -40.18 0.31 1.24
CA SER A 15 -41.46 0.11 1.92
C SER A 15 -42.13 1.48 2.07
N ASP A 16 -43.30 1.60 1.45
CA ASP A 16 -44.16 2.78 1.41
C ASP A 16 -44.70 3.22 2.78
N ALA A 17 -44.74 4.54 3.03
CA ALA A 17 -45.82 5.29 3.69
C ALA A 17 -45.56 6.83 3.62
N PRO A 18 -46.58 7.70 3.69
CA PRO A 18 -46.66 8.93 2.89
C PRO A 18 -46.08 10.20 3.56
N ILE A 19 -45.59 11.13 2.73
CA ILE A 19 -45.07 12.45 3.13
C ILE A 19 -46.16 13.52 2.98
N PRO A 20 -46.42 14.39 3.97
CA PRO A 20 -47.09 15.67 3.76
C PRO A 20 -46.08 16.77 3.40
N SER A 21 -46.48 17.61 2.45
CA SER A 21 -45.76 18.75 1.90
C SER A 21 -45.43 19.84 2.93
N PHE A 22 -44.18 20.29 3.01
CA PHE A 22 -43.84 21.68 3.36
C PHE A 22 -42.53 22.10 2.68
N GLY A 23 -42.58 23.25 2.00
CA GLY A 23 -41.47 23.82 1.25
C GLY A 23 -40.48 24.60 2.11
N ARG A 24 -39.21 24.57 1.70
CA ARG A 24 -38.25 25.67 1.92
C ARG A 24 -37.07 25.53 0.95
N GLU A 25 -36.71 26.68 0.39
CA GLU A 25 -35.74 26.89 -0.68
C GLU A 25 -34.34 26.36 -0.33
N ARG A 26 -33.78 25.48 -1.18
CA ARG A 26 -32.35 25.13 -1.18
C ARG A 26 -31.65 25.94 -2.28
N LYS A 27 -30.73 26.81 -1.89
CA LYS A 27 -29.81 27.49 -2.82
C LYS A 27 -28.85 26.45 -3.43
N ARG A 28 -28.87 26.35 -4.77
CA ARG A 28 -27.96 25.50 -5.57
C ARG A 28 -26.57 26.13 -5.63
N PHE A 29 -25.53 25.32 -5.38
CA PHE A 29 -24.15 25.64 -5.76
C PHE A 29 -23.98 25.54 -7.30
N PRO A 30 -23.13 26.38 -7.92
CA PRO A 30 -22.97 26.41 -9.36
C PRO A 30 -22.11 25.23 -9.85
N ARG A 31 -22.68 24.40 -10.72
CA ARG A 31 -21.97 23.38 -11.51
C ARG A 31 -21.34 24.07 -12.72
N VAL A 32 -20.01 24.05 -12.82
CA VAL A 32 -19.32 24.31 -14.09
C VAL A 32 -19.37 23.02 -14.91
N ALA A 33 -20.18 23.04 -15.97
CA ALA A 33 -20.24 21.98 -16.97
C ALA A 33 -19.23 22.30 -18.07
N THR A 34 -18.22 21.45 -18.27
CA THR A 34 -17.45 21.42 -19.51
C THR A 34 -17.87 20.21 -20.33
N VAL A 35 -18.46 20.53 -21.49
CA VAL A 35 -18.94 19.61 -22.51
C VAL A 35 -17.75 18.97 -23.23
N ALA A 36 -17.89 17.70 -23.61
CA ALA A 36 -16.91 16.96 -24.40
C ALA A 36 -16.72 17.60 -25.79
N GLY A 37 -15.53 18.16 -26.03
CA GLY A 37 -15.10 18.69 -27.33
C GLY A 37 -14.28 17.67 -28.11
N ILE A 38 -14.70 17.45 -29.35
CA ILE A 38 -14.03 16.67 -30.39
C ILE A 38 -12.68 17.32 -30.70
N LEU A 39 -11.58 16.56 -30.61
CA LEU A 39 -10.24 17.01 -31.04
C LEU A 39 -10.13 16.83 -32.55
N THR A 40 -9.96 17.93 -33.28
CA THR A 40 -9.50 17.95 -34.67
C THR A 40 -7.98 18.04 -34.71
N ASP A 41 -7.37 17.17 -35.50
CA ASP A 41 -5.94 17.11 -35.82
C ASP A 41 -5.44 18.40 -36.47
N LEU A 42 -4.28 18.91 -36.04
CA LEU A 42 -3.40 19.75 -36.85
C LEU A 42 -1.93 19.46 -36.45
N ASP A 43 -1.18 18.99 -37.43
CA ASP A 43 0.27 18.86 -37.43
C ASP A 43 0.98 20.21 -37.67
N ASP A 44 2.28 20.20 -37.36
CA ASP A 44 3.39 21.04 -37.83
C ASP A 44 3.91 22.24 -37.00
N GLU A 45 5.11 21.98 -36.45
CA GLU A 45 6.39 22.71 -36.61
C GLU A 45 6.57 24.13 -36.03
N ASN A 46 7.59 24.22 -35.16
CA ASN A 46 8.49 25.35 -34.88
C ASN A 46 7.89 26.73 -34.53
N ASN A 47 7.93 27.11 -33.24
CA ASN A 47 8.34 28.48 -32.90
C ASN A 47 8.94 28.64 -31.50
N VAL A 48 9.98 29.47 -31.45
CA VAL A 48 10.79 29.86 -30.29
C VAL A 48 10.17 31.09 -29.61
N GLY A 49 10.14 31.09 -28.28
CA GLY A 49 10.17 32.29 -27.43
C GLY A 49 8.87 33.09 -27.30
N SER A 50 8.15 32.89 -26.20
CA SER A 50 7.38 33.95 -25.55
C SER A 50 7.26 33.64 -24.05
N ASP A 51 8.02 34.40 -23.25
CA ASP A 51 7.84 34.51 -21.80
C ASP A 51 6.51 35.24 -21.52
N ALA A 52 5.45 34.46 -21.35
CA ALA A 52 4.31 34.85 -20.55
C ALA A 52 4.37 34.01 -19.26
N PRO A 53 4.11 34.58 -18.07
CA PRO A 53 4.02 33.76 -16.87
C PRO A 53 2.76 32.92 -17.00
N SER A 54 2.91 31.70 -17.53
CA SER A 54 1.94 30.64 -17.34
C SER A 54 1.69 30.59 -15.84
N SER A 55 0.44 30.86 -15.43
CA SER A 55 0.01 30.69 -14.04
C SER A 55 0.52 29.33 -13.58
N VAL A 56 1.52 29.33 -12.69
CA VAL A 56 2.10 28.11 -12.16
C VAL A 56 0.94 27.34 -11.54
N SER A 57 0.52 26.24 -12.16
CA SER A 57 -0.48 25.36 -11.56
C SER A 57 0.12 24.88 -10.25
N LEU A 58 -0.30 25.46 -9.13
CA LEU A 58 0.09 25.00 -7.80
C LEU A 58 -0.30 23.53 -7.73
N GLY A 59 0.70 22.64 -7.61
CA GLY A 59 0.45 21.21 -7.57
C GLY A 59 -0.42 20.89 -6.36
N ARG A 60 -1.39 19.98 -6.51
CA ARG A 60 -2.26 19.55 -5.42
C ARG A 60 -2.04 18.08 -5.10
N MET A 61 -1.91 17.80 -3.80
CA MET A 61 -1.65 16.47 -3.26
C MET A 61 -2.79 16.06 -2.34
N ILE A 62 -3.36 14.89 -2.61
CA ILE A 62 -4.36 14.26 -1.75
C ILE A 62 -3.67 13.16 -0.95
N ILE A 63 -3.53 13.37 0.36
CA ILE A 63 -2.97 12.40 1.29
C ILE A 63 -4.11 11.57 1.88
N VAL A 64 -4.06 10.25 1.70
CA VAL A 64 -5.11 9.34 2.18
C VAL A 64 -4.53 8.37 3.20
N GLY A 65 -5.00 8.45 4.44
CA GLY A 65 -4.59 7.58 5.52
C GLY A 65 -5.78 7.11 6.34
N ASN A 66 -5.62 6.03 7.12
CA ASN A 66 -6.72 5.49 7.93
C ASN A 66 -7.36 6.55 8.84
N GLN A 67 -6.55 7.42 9.44
CA GLN A 67 -7.00 8.50 10.32
C GLN A 67 -6.56 9.85 9.77
N LEU A 68 -7.41 10.87 9.94
CA LEU A 68 -7.03 12.27 9.72
C LEU A 68 -5.98 12.69 10.74
N PRO A 69 -5.08 13.62 10.38
CA PRO A 69 -4.11 14.22 11.29
C PRO A 69 -4.77 15.24 12.24
N LEU A 70 -5.90 14.88 12.87
CA LEU A 70 -6.68 15.77 13.71
C LEU A 70 -6.99 15.12 15.06
N ARG A 71 -7.10 15.96 16.09
CA ARG A 71 -7.67 15.65 17.40
C ARG A 71 -9.06 16.28 17.45
N ALA A 72 -10.07 15.46 17.74
CA ALA A 72 -11.44 15.89 17.92
C ALA A 72 -11.83 15.77 19.39
N HIS A 73 -12.53 16.76 19.93
CA HIS A 73 -13.10 16.70 21.27
C HIS A 73 -14.43 17.47 21.31
N ARG A 74 -15.34 17.03 22.18
CA ARG A 74 -16.57 17.80 22.46
C ARG A 74 -16.19 19.07 23.21
N SER A 75 -16.75 20.20 22.78
CA SER A 75 -16.59 21.46 23.48
C SER A 75 -17.19 21.34 24.88
N PRO A 76 -16.49 21.80 25.94
CA PRO A 76 -17.04 21.86 27.29
C PRO A 76 -18.14 22.92 27.44
N ASP A 77 -18.29 23.82 26.47
CA ASP A 77 -19.32 24.85 26.48
C ASP A 77 -20.71 24.26 26.19
N SER A 78 -21.74 24.87 26.77
CA SER A 78 -23.15 24.45 26.69
C SER A 78 -23.77 24.41 25.27
N SER A 79 -22.99 24.70 24.23
CA SER A 79 -23.38 24.57 22.80
C SER A 79 -23.22 23.14 22.25
N GLY A 80 -22.48 22.25 22.94
CA GLY A 80 -22.36 20.84 22.56
C GLY A 80 -21.60 20.57 21.24
N GLY A 81 -20.99 21.59 20.62
CA GLY A 81 -20.30 21.48 19.34
C GLY A 81 -18.96 20.75 19.41
N TRP A 82 -18.43 20.38 18.25
CA TRP A 82 -17.11 19.75 18.11
C TRP A 82 -15.99 20.79 17.99
N CYS A 83 -14.87 20.54 18.67
CA CYS A 83 -13.64 21.30 18.53
C CYS A 83 -12.56 20.41 17.91
N PHE A 84 -11.81 20.99 16.96
CA PHE A 84 -10.78 20.30 16.19
C PHE A 84 -9.46 21.03 16.29
N SER A 85 -8.38 20.26 16.38
CA SER A 85 -7.00 20.77 16.35
C SER A 85 -6.12 19.81 15.58
N TRP A 86 -5.01 20.30 15.04
CA TRP A 86 -4.01 19.46 14.38
C TRP A 86 -3.39 18.46 15.37
N ASP A 87 -3.24 17.21 14.91
CA ASP A 87 -2.42 16.23 15.62
C ASP A 87 -0.97 16.40 15.16
N GLU A 88 -0.23 17.27 15.86
CA GLU A 88 1.17 17.61 15.54
C GLU A 88 2.09 16.37 15.52
N ASP A 89 1.73 15.31 16.24
CA ASP A 89 2.46 14.02 16.26
C ASP A 89 2.18 13.16 15.01
N SER A 90 1.25 13.58 14.13
CA SER A 90 0.88 12.81 12.96
C SER A 90 1.91 12.92 11.85
N LEU A 91 2.49 11.78 11.46
CA LEU A 91 3.36 11.69 10.29
C LEU A 91 2.72 12.26 9.01
N LEU A 92 1.40 12.10 8.86
CA LEU A 92 0.69 12.60 7.68
C LEU A 92 0.61 14.12 7.66
N LEU A 93 0.62 14.79 8.83
CA LEU A 93 0.73 16.24 8.88
C LEU A 93 2.16 16.68 8.57
N GLN A 94 3.12 16.05 9.24
CA GLN A 94 4.53 16.41 9.18
C GLN A 94 5.14 16.26 7.78
N LEU A 95 4.64 15.33 6.95
CA LEU A 95 5.13 15.16 5.59
C LEU A 95 4.85 16.35 4.67
N LYS A 96 3.89 17.22 5.04
CA LYS A 96 3.54 18.42 4.27
C LYS A 96 4.77 19.29 4.01
N ASP A 97 5.67 19.37 4.96
CA ASP A 97 6.87 20.22 4.92
C ASP A 97 7.84 19.81 3.81
N GLY A 98 7.76 18.55 3.33
CA GLY A 98 8.57 18.07 2.21
C GLY A 98 7.92 18.21 0.82
N LEU A 99 6.64 18.62 0.74
CA LEU A 99 5.93 18.71 -0.55
C LEU A 99 6.24 20.00 -1.32
N GLY A 100 6.84 21.01 -0.67
CA GLY A 100 7.24 22.27 -1.28
C GLY A 100 6.25 23.41 -1.03
N GLU A 101 6.77 24.63 -1.05
CA GLU A 101 5.96 25.84 -0.86
C GLU A 101 4.94 25.99 -2.00
N GLY A 102 3.66 26.13 -1.64
CA GLY A 102 2.57 26.32 -2.60
C GLY A 102 1.83 25.04 -3.01
N VAL A 103 2.28 23.84 -2.60
CA VAL A 103 1.47 22.63 -2.82
C VAL A 103 0.26 22.63 -1.90
N GLU A 104 -0.95 22.63 -2.46
CA GLU A 104 -2.16 22.46 -1.66
C GLU A 104 -2.28 20.99 -1.25
N VAL A 105 -2.45 20.75 0.05
CA VAL A 105 -2.59 19.40 0.61
C VAL A 105 -4.00 19.21 1.14
N ILE A 106 -4.68 18.17 0.66
CA ILE A 106 -5.98 17.74 1.15
C ILE A 106 -5.80 16.38 1.83
N TYR A 107 -6.36 16.25 3.04
CA TYR A 107 -6.29 15.00 3.81
C TYR A 107 -7.62 14.25 3.74
N VAL A 108 -7.57 12.95 3.49
CA VAL A 108 -8.75 12.06 3.54
C VAL A 108 -8.49 10.96 4.55
N GLY A 109 -9.40 10.81 5.53
CA GLY A 109 -9.21 9.89 6.67
C GLY A 109 -10.43 9.79 7.57
N SER A 110 -10.47 8.81 8.47
CA SER A 110 -11.49 8.77 9.53
C SER A 110 -11.08 9.66 10.73
N LEU A 111 -12.06 10.08 11.52
CA LEU A 111 -11.78 10.66 12.84
C LEU A 111 -11.55 9.53 13.87
N LYS A 112 -10.88 9.86 14.98
CA LYS A 112 -10.72 8.93 16.12
C LYS A 112 -11.99 8.81 16.95
N GLU A 113 -12.79 9.88 16.99
CA GLU A 113 -14.06 9.96 17.69
C GLU A 113 -15.24 9.62 16.75
N GLU A 114 -16.31 9.08 17.33
CA GLU A 114 -17.56 8.80 16.63
C GLU A 114 -18.40 10.06 16.51
N ILE A 115 -18.86 10.36 15.29
CA ILE A 115 -19.69 11.51 14.97
C ILE A 115 -21.09 11.04 14.59
N GLU A 116 -22.09 11.53 15.31
CA GLU A 116 -23.50 11.20 15.06
C GLU A 116 -23.93 11.59 13.64
N PRO A 117 -24.74 10.79 12.93
CA PRO A 117 -25.14 11.07 11.55
C PRO A 117 -25.76 12.45 11.33
N SER A 118 -26.47 13.00 12.32
CA SER A 118 -27.06 14.34 12.25
C SER A 118 -26.05 15.48 12.24
N GLU A 119 -24.82 15.24 12.71
CA GLU A 119 -23.75 16.24 12.83
C GLU A 119 -22.69 16.10 11.71
N GLN A 120 -22.73 15.01 10.93
CA GLN A 120 -21.68 14.66 9.98
C GLN A 120 -21.47 15.69 8.87
N ASP A 121 -22.55 16.28 8.35
CA ASP A 121 -22.47 17.30 7.29
C ASP A 121 -21.78 18.58 7.80
N ASP A 122 -22.18 19.07 8.98
CA ASP A 122 -21.61 20.27 9.59
C ASP A 122 -20.13 20.06 9.97
N VAL A 123 -19.80 18.90 10.51
CA VAL A 123 -18.42 18.50 10.79
C VAL A 123 -17.60 18.41 9.50
N ALA A 124 -18.11 17.75 8.46
CA ALA A 124 -17.39 17.63 7.18
C ALA A 124 -17.12 19.00 6.54
N GLN A 125 -18.10 19.91 6.57
CA GLN A 125 -17.93 21.27 6.06
C GLN A 125 -16.85 22.03 6.85
N THR A 126 -16.93 21.97 8.19
CA THR A 126 -15.96 22.64 9.08
C THR A 126 -14.54 22.14 8.84
N LEU A 127 -14.37 20.83 8.71
CA LEU A 127 -13.07 20.19 8.48
C LEU A 127 -12.48 20.53 7.11
N LEU A 128 -13.32 20.60 6.07
CA LEU A 128 -12.86 20.93 4.72
C LEU A 128 -12.45 22.40 4.64
N GLU A 129 -13.24 23.33 5.17
CA GLU A 129 -12.99 24.77 5.10
C GLU A 129 -11.77 25.17 5.94
N THR A 130 -11.67 24.63 7.16
CA THR A 130 -10.67 25.06 8.14
C THR A 130 -9.36 24.28 8.02
N PHE A 131 -9.45 22.98 7.77
CA PHE A 131 -8.31 22.05 7.84
C PHE A 131 -8.00 21.37 6.51
N LYS A 132 -8.75 21.63 5.43
CA LYS A 132 -8.63 20.90 4.15
C LYS A 132 -8.71 19.37 4.36
N CYS A 133 -9.53 18.95 5.31
CA CYS A 133 -9.71 17.55 5.70
C CYS A 133 -11.08 17.05 5.26
N VAL A 134 -11.12 15.87 4.65
CA VAL A 134 -12.34 15.19 4.21
C VAL A 134 -12.54 13.96 5.10
N PRO A 135 -13.51 13.99 6.03
CA PRO A 135 -13.75 12.86 6.92
C PRO A 135 -14.43 11.70 6.19
N ALA A 136 -13.88 10.50 6.36
CA ALA A 136 -14.54 9.24 6.06
C ALA A 136 -15.26 8.75 7.33
N PHE A 137 -16.57 9.01 7.41
CA PHE A 137 -17.40 8.47 8.49
C PHE A 137 -17.64 6.98 8.26
N ILE A 138 -17.22 6.15 9.21
CA ILE A 138 -17.32 4.69 9.14
C ILE A 138 -18.29 4.25 10.25
N PRO A 139 -19.38 3.53 9.91
CA PRO A 139 -20.28 2.99 10.92
C PRO A 139 -19.54 2.13 11.97
N PRO A 140 -19.88 2.19 13.27
CA PRO A 140 -19.11 1.53 14.34
C PRO A 140 -18.92 0.02 14.16
N ASP A 141 -19.97 -0.68 13.74
CA ASP A 141 -19.91 -2.13 13.47
C ASP A 141 -18.97 -2.44 12.30
N LEU A 142 -18.99 -1.59 11.27
CA LEU A 142 -18.14 -1.73 10.11
C LEU A 142 -16.69 -1.41 10.48
N PHE A 143 -16.45 -0.35 11.27
CA PHE A 143 -15.14 0.02 11.79
C PHE A 143 -14.54 -1.10 12.63
N THR A 144 -15.34 -1.71 13.51
CA THR A 144 -14.87 -2.83 14.34
C THR A 144 -14.42 -4.01 13.49
N LYS A 145 -15.21 -4.43 12.49
CA LYS A 145 -14.84 -5.53 11.58
C LYS A 145 -13.64 -5.20 10.70
N PHE A 146 -13.56 -3.98 10.21
CA PHE A 146 -12.45 -3.51 9.37
C PHE A 146 -11.16 -3.36 10.17
N TYR A 147 -11.16 -2.50 11.19
CA TYR A 147 -9.95 -2.07 11.89
C TYR A 147 -9.52 -3.10 12.94
N HIS A 148 -10.40 -3.44 13.88
CA HIS A 148 -10.06 -4.41 14.92
C HIS A 148 -10.01 -5.84 14.37
N GLY A 149 -10.95 -6.20 13.50
CA GLY A 149 -10.96 -7.50 12.82
C GLY A 149 -9.87 -7.64 11.77
N PHE A 150 -10.12 -7.19 10.54
CA PHE A 150 -9.23 -7.49 9.42
C PHE A 150 -7.83 -6.86 9.56
N CYS A 151 -7.74 -5.58 9.94
CA CYS A 151 -6.44 -4.88 10.03
C CYS A 151 -5.61 -5.38 11.23
N LYS A 152 -6.18 -5.39 12.44
CA LYS A 152 -5.43 -5.71 13.67
C LYS A 152 -5.37 -7.18 14.05
N GLN A 153 -6.38 -8.01 13.72
CA GLN A 153 -6.32 -9.45 13.99
C GLN A 153 -5.71 -10.25 12.83
N HIS A 154 -5.84 -9.81 11.58
CA HIS A 154 -5.30 -10.58 10.43
C HIS A 154 -4.06 -9.96 9.79
N LEU A 155 -4.14 -8.73 9.25
CA LEU A 155 -3.02 -8.15 8.49
C LEU A 155 -1.82 -7.85 9.39
N TRP A 156 -2.05 -7.22 10.54
CA TRP A 156 -0.98 -6.82 11.45
C TRP A 156 -0.15 -8.02 11.95
N PRO A 157 -0.74 -9.09 12.51
CA PRO A 157 0.05 -10.25 12.93
C PRO A 157 0.77 -10.93 11.76
N LEU A 158 0.09 -11.09 10.62
CA LEU A 158 0.68 -11.73 9.44
C LEU A 158 1.91 -10.96 8.92
N PHE A 159 1.82 -9.63 8.83
CA PHE A 159 2.91 -8.79 8.36
C PHE A 159 4.09 -8.78 9.35
N HIS A 160 3.82 -9.08 10.62
CA HIS A 160 4.81 -9.25 11.68
C HIS A 160 5.19 -10.73 11.94
N TYR A 161 4.97 -11.61 10.95
CA TYR A 161 5.41 -13.01 10.97
C TYR A 161 4.72 -13.90 12.01
N MET A 162 3.57 -13.48 12.53
CA MET A 162 2.72 -14.32 13.36
C MET A 162 1.68 -15.03 12.48
N LEU A 163 1.81 -16.35 12.38
CA LEU A 163 0.84 -17.18 11.66
C LEU A 163 -0.36 -17.52 12.55
N PRO A 164 -1.56 -17.63 11.98
CA PRO A 164 -2.75 -18.01 12.71
C PRO A 164 -2.79 -19.52 12.99
N LEU A 165 -1.91 -20.00 13.86
CA LEU A 165 -1.74 -21.43 14.17
C LEU A 165 -2.87 -21.99 15.04
N SER A 166 -3.54 -21.14 15.81
CA SER A 166 -4.68 -21.50 16.66
C SER A 166 -5.79 -20.43 16.55
N PRO A 167 -7.04 -20.74 16.95
CA PRO A 167 -8.09 -19.73 17.02
C PRO A 167 -7.73 -18.53 17.92
N ASP A 168 -6.88 -18.76 18.92
CA ASP A 168 -6.42 -17.75 19.89
C ASP A 168 -5.27 -16.87 19.35
N LEU A 169 -4.51 -17.33 18.35
CA LEU A 169 -3.37 -16.61 17.76
C LEU A 169 -3.75 -16.14 16.35
N GLY A 170 -3.92 -14.85 16.11
CA GLY A 170 -4.15 -14.27 14.78
C GLY A 170 -5.48 -14.60 14.06
N GLY A 171 -6.33 -15.46 14.64
CA GLY A 171 -7.69 -15.78 14.15
C GLY A 171 -7.75 -16.51 12.79
N ARG A 172 -8.76 -17.37 12.59
CA ARG A 172 -9.01 -17.95 11.26
C ARG A 172 -9.57 -16.89 10.31
N PHE A 173 -9.22 -16.98 9.02
CA PHE A 173 -9.72 -16.03 8.02
C PHE A 173 -11.25 -15.97 8.01
N ASP A 174 -11.79 -14.77 8.21
CA ASP A 174 -13.22 -14.50 8.12
C ASP A 174 -13.52 -13.62 6.89
N ARG A 175 -14.37 -14.16 6.01
CA ARG A 175 -14.80 -13.48 4.78
C ARG A 175 -15.60 -12.21 5.06
N SER A 176 -16.32 -12.14 6.17
CA SER A 176 -17.09 -10.97 6.57
C SER A 176 -16.17 -9.80 6.96
N LEU A 177 -15.04 -10.08 7.60
CA LEU A 177 -14.01 -9.08 7.91
C LEU A 177 -13.35 -8.55 6.64
N TRP A 178 -13.07 -9.43 5.67
CA TRP A 178 -12.60 -9.01 4.36
C TRP A 178 -13.61 -8.12 3.62
N GLN A 179 -14.91 -8.48 3.64
CA GLN A 179 -15.96 -7.65 3.06
C GLN A 179 -16.08 -6.29 3.74
N ALA A 180 -15.89 -6.22 5.05
CA ALA A 180 -15.83 -4.96 5.79
C ALA A 180 -14.62 -4.13 5.34
N TYR A 181 -13.43 -4.74 5.20
CA TYR A 181 -12.24 -4.08 4.71
C TYR A 181 -12.41 -3.47 3.31
N VAL A 182 -13.00 -4.23 2.39
CA VAL A 182 -13.30 -3.77 1.03
C VAL A 182 -14.35 -2.66 1.04
N SER A 183 -15.38 -2.77 1.89
CA SER A 183 -16.43 -1.75 2.03
C SER A 183 -15.88 -0.43 2.56
N VAL A 184 -15.01 -0.46 3.58
CA VAL A 184 -14.37 0.76 4.09
C VAL A 184 -13.47 1.39 3.04
N ASN A 185 -12.64 0.60 2.35
CA ASN A 185 -11.81 1.14 1.26
C ASN A 185 -12.64 1.78 0.12
N LYS A 186 -13.86 1.29 -0.12
CA LYS A 186 -14.80 1.91 -1.06
C LYS A 186 -15.31 3.26 -0.54
N ILE A 187 -15.66 3.39 0.75
CA ILE A 187 -16.02 4.67 1.38
C ILE A 187 -14.89 5.69 1.19
N PHE A 188 -13.64 5.27 1.42
CA PHE A 188 -12.47 6.12 1.18
C PHE A 188 -12.34 6.55 -0.29
N ALA A 189 -12.59 5.64 -1.24
CA ALA A 189 -12.56 5.98 -2.66
C ALA A 189 -13.63 7.01 -3.03
N ASP A 190 -14.83 6.88 -2.45
CA ASP A 190 -15.92 7.84 -2.64
C ASP A 190 -15.54 9.22 -2.06
N LYS A 191 -14.84 9.28 -0.92
CA LYS A 191 -14.33 10.54 -0.35
C LYS A 191 -13.21 11.21 -1.15
N VAL A 192 -12.29 10.44 -1.72
CA VAL A 192 -11.30 11.00 -2.65
C VAL A 192 -11.99 11.55 -3.90
N LYS A 193 -13.00 10.84 -4.42
CA LYS A 193 -13.77 11.25 -5.60
C LYS A 193 -14.49 12.60 -5.41
N GLU A 194 -14.88 12.95 -4.19
CA GLU A 194 -15.54 14.22 -3.88
C GLU A 194 -14.65 15.46 -4.14
N VAL A 195 -13.32 15.31 -4.05
CA VAL A 195 -12.38 16.45 -4.07
C VAL A 195 -11.34 16.42 -5.19
N ILE A 196 -11.12 15.26 -5.81
CA ILE A 196 -10.04 15.07 -6.79
C ILE A 196 -10.32 15.72 -8.16
N SER A 197 -9.28 16.36 -8.70
CA SER A 197 -9.13 16.77 -10.10
C SER A 197 -8.22 15.75 -10.80
N PRO A 198 -8.77 14.74 -11.49
CA PRO A 198 -8.04 13.51 -11.85
C PRO A 198 -6.89 13.69 -12.85
N GLU A 199 -6.88 14.78 -13.62
CA GLU A 199 -5.82 15.07 -14.59
C GLU A 199 -4.61 15.77 -13.93
N ASP A 200 -4.85 16.49 -12.82
CA ASP A 200 -3.87 17.38 -12.19
C ASP A 200 -3.32 16.81 -10.90
N ASP A 201 -4.19 16.26 -10.05
CA ASP A 201 -3.86 15.88 -8.68
C ASP A 201 -3.02 14.61 -8.58
N TYR A 202 -2.20 14.56 -7.54
CA TYR A 202 -1.57 13.35 -7.05
C TYR A 202 -2.36 12.81 -5.86
N VAL A 203 -2.53 11.49 -5.78
CA VAL A 203 -3.06 10.83 -4.59
C VAL A 203 -1.98 9.94 -4.00
N TRP A 204 -1.70 10.14 -2.72
CA TRP A 204 -0.76 9.33 -1.97
C TRP A 204 -1.48 8.57 -0.86
N VAL A 205 -1.60 7.26 -1.04
CA VAL A 205 -2.27 6.34 -0.11
C VAL A 205 -1.28 5.74 0.87
N HIS A 206 -1.64 5.70 2.15
CA HIS A 206 -0.78 5.22 3.21
C HIS A 206 -1.30 3.96 3.91
N ASP A 207 -0.39 3.00 4.02
CA ASP A 207 -0.39 1.85 4.92
C ASP A 207 -1.38 0.70 4.63
N TYR A 208 -1.23 -0.39 5.38
CA TYR A 208 -1.95 -1.66 5.18
C TYR A 208 -3.48 -1.57 5.33
N HIS A 209 -3.98 -0.49 5.91
CA HIS A 209 -5.43 -0.24 6.05
C HIS A 209 -6.12 -0.01 4.69
N LEU A 210 -5.38 0.50 3.71
CA LEU A 210 -5.93 1.02 2.45
C LEU A 210 -5.33 0.36 1.20
N MET A 211 -4.90 -0.91 1.29
CA MET A 211 -4.20 -1.61 0.19
C MET A 211 -5.07 -1.87 -1.04
N VAL A 212 -6.41 -1.90 -0.89
CA VAL A 212 -7.32 -2.09 -2.04
C VAL A 212 -7.83 -0.79 -2.66
N LEU A 213 -7.64 0.34 -1.98
CA LEU A 213 -8.03 1.67 -2.45
C LEU A 213 -7.50 2.01 -3.85
N PRO A 214 -6.23 1.72 -4.23
CA PRO A 214 -5.74 2.05 -5.56
C PRO A 214 -6.57 1.43 -6.70
N THR A 215 -7.15 0.25 -6.50
CA THR A 215 -8.04 -0.39 -7.49
C THR A 215 -9.33 0.40 -7.66
N PHE A 216 -9.94 0.85 -6.56
CA PHE A 216 -11.16 1.64 -6.63
C PHE A 216 -10.93 2.98 -7.32
N LEU A 217 -9.83 3.66 -6.99
CA LEU A 217 -9.47 4.93 -7.63
C LEU A 217 -9.21 4.76 -9.12
N ARG A 218 -8.44 3.74 -9.53
CA ARG A 218 -8.21 3.46 -10.96
C ARG A 218 -9.47 3.08 -11.71
N LYS A 219 -10.42 2.42 -11.06
CA LYS A 219 -11.71 2.08 -11.68
C LYS A 219 -12.55 3.31 -11.97
N ILE A 220 -12.46 4.33 -11.13
CA ILE A 220 -13.16 5.61 -11.33
C ILE A 220 -12.38 6.48 -12.33
N PHE A 221 -11.06 6.55 -12.18
CA PHE A 221 -10.16 7.39 -12.95
C PHE A 221 -8.98 6.56 -13.49
N ASN A 222 -9.06 6.07 -14.72
CA ASN A 222 -8.03 5.18 -15.28
C ASN A 222 -6.61 5.80 -15.30
N ARG A 223 -6.50 7.13 -15.28
CA ARG A 223 -5.25 7.91 -15.38
C ARG A 223 -4.85 8.63 -14.08
N VAL A 224 -5.50 8.36 -12.95
CA VAL A 224 -5.11 9.02 -11.70
C VAL A 224 -3.64 8.76 -11.35
N LYS A 225 -2.93 9.79 -10.87
CA LYS A 225 -1.52 9.72 -10.45
C LYS A 225 -1.46 9.14 -9.02
N LEU A 226 -1.05 7.89 -8.86
CA LEU A 226 -1.21 7.15 -7.61
C LEU A 226 0.11 6.70 -6.99
N GLY A 227 0.41 7.20 -5.79
CA GLY A 227 1.42 6.66 -4.90
C GLY A 227 0.80 5.79 -3.80
N PHE A 228 1.49 4.74 -3.40
CA PHE A 228 1.20 3.97 -2.18
C PHE A 228 2.46 3.82 -1.35
N PHE A 229 2.38 3.97 -0.02
CA PHE A 229 3.52 3.70 0.87
C PHE A 229 3.10 2.78 2.02
N LEU A 230 3.82 1.66 2.21
CA LEU A 230 3.59 0.73 3.31
C LEU A 230 4.50 1.06 4.50
N HIS A 231 3.91 1.38 5.66
CA HIS A 231 4.66 1.70 6.87
C HIS A 231 4.97 0.46 7.73
N SER A 232 4.17 -0.60 7.59
CA SER A 232 4.46 -1.91 8.19
C SER A 232 5.52 -2.69 7.41
N PRO A 233 6.11 -3.74 8.02
CA PRO A 233 6.90 -4.71 7.26
C PRO A 233 6.08 -5.34 6.14
N PHE A 234 6.75 -5.82 5.08
CA PHE A 234 6.14 -6.73 4.12
C PHE A 234 6.72 -8.13 4.32
N PRO A 235 5.88 -9.15 4.59
CA PRO A 235 6.37 -10.46 4.97
C PRO A 235 6.89 -11.25 3.78
N SER A 236 7.76 -12.22 4.03
CA SER A 236 8.25 -13.15 3.01
C SER A 236 7.11 -13.89 2.30
N SER A 237 7.35 -14.36 1.09
CA SER A 237 6.31 -15.07 0.31
C SER A 237 5.78 -16.33 0.96
N GLU A 238 6.57 -16.99 1.83
CA GLU A 238 6.10 -18.17 2.59
C GLU A 238 5.06 -17.81 3.65
N ILE A 239 5.19 -16.63 4.26
CA ILE A 239 4.21 -16.11 5.23
C ILE A 239 3.03 -15.49 4.48
N TYR A 240 3.31 -14.62 3.50
CA TYR A 240 2.28 -13.90 2.75
C TYR A 240 1.31 -14.84 2.04
N ARG A 241 1.77 -15.99 1.53
CA ARG A 241 0.92 -16.95 0.82
C ARG A 241 -0.16 -17.60 1.70
N THR A 242 -0.03 -17.51 3.02
CA THR A 242 -1.06 -18.02 3.94
C THR A 242 -2.32 -17.15 3.93
N LEU A 243 -2.23 -15.89 3.48
CA LEU A 243 -3.38 -15.00 3.34
C LEU A 243 -4.30 -15.47 2.20
N PRO A 244 -5.60 -15.73 2.47
CA PRO A 244 -6.51 -16.20 1.43
C PRO A 244 -6.79 -15.20 0.31
N VAL A 245 -6.69 -13.90 0.59
CA VAL A 245 -6.94 -12.78 -0.35
C VAL A 245 -5.65 -12.14 -0.89
N ARG A 246 -4.56 -12.91 -0.90
CA ARG A 246 -3.21 -12.49 -1.30
C ARG A 246 -3.14 -11.93 -2.73
N ASP A 247 -3.84 -12.56 -3.67
CA ASP A 247 -3.78 -12.16 -5.08
C ASP A 247 -4.50 -10.82 -5.28
N GLU A 248 -5.65 -10.64 -4.63
CA GLU A 248 -6.43 -9.41 -4.66
C GLU A 248 -5.64 -8.23 -4.10
N LEU A 249 -4.96 -8.41 -2.96
CA LEU A 249 -4.14 -7.35 -2.36
C LEU A 249 -2.93 -6.98 -3.24
N LEU A 250 -2.19 -7.96 -3.76
CA LEU A 250 -1.06 -7.67 -4.64
C LEU A 250 -1.51 -6.95 -5.92
N ARG A 251 -2.56 -7.44 -6.58
CA ARG A 251 -3.11 -6.82 -7.78
C ARG A 251 -3.62 -5.41 -7.51
N ALA A 252 -4.16 -5.18 -6.31
CA ALA A 252 -4.63 -3.87 -5.95
C ALA A 252 -3.49 -2.87 -5.74
N LEU A 253 -2.40 -3.25 -5.07
CA LEU A 253 -1.22 -2.40 -4.98
C LEU A 253 -0.61 -2.10 -6.35
N LEU A 254 -0.63 -3.07 -7.27
CA LEU A 254 -0.15 -2.89 -8.65
C LEU A 254 -1.02 -1.91 -9.48
N ASN A 255 -2.16 -1.43 -8.98
CA ASN A 255 -2.90 -0.32 -9.58
C ASN A 255 -2.28 1.06 -9.29
N SER A 256 -1.29 1.15 -8.39
CA SER A 256 -0.46 2.34 -8.17
C SER A 256 0.58 2.55 -9.28
N ASP A 257 1.16 3.75 -9.35
CA ASP A 257 2.31 4.10 -10.19
C ASP A 257 3.64 3.97 -9.43
N LEU A 258 3.63 4.31 -8.14
CA LEU A 258 4.76 4.19 -7.23
C LEU A 258 4.35 3.46 -5.95
N ILE A 259 5.12 2.46 -5.54
CA ILE A 259 4.94 1.74 -4.26
C ILE A 259 6.21 1.92 -3.42
N GLY A 260 6.05 2.47 -2.23
CA GLY A 260 7.12 2.74 -1.28
C GLY A 260 7.19 1.73 -0.12
N PHE A 261 8.41 1.39 0.27
CA PHE A 261 8.73 0.60 1.46
C PHE A 261 9.88 1.23 2.24
N HIS A 262 9.97 0.96 3.55
CA HIS A 262 11.07 1.46 4.37
C HIS A 262 12.43 0.84 4.08
N THR A 263 12.47 -0.46 3.81
CA THR A 263 13.72 -1.22 3.65
C THR A 263 13.74 -1.99 2.34
N PHE A 264 14.94 -2.31 1.87
CA PHE A 264 15.12 -3.16 0.69
C PHE A 264 14.53 -4.56 0.92
N ASP A 265 14.59 -5.10 2.14
CA ASP A 265 14.01 -6.42 2.43
C ASP A 265 12.50 -6.47 2.24
N TYR A 266 11.78 -5.43 2.70
CA TYR A 266 10.33 -5.36 2.52
C TYR A 266 9.96 -5.26 1.04
N ALA A 267 10.67 -4.41 0.28
CA ALA A 267 10.48 -4.31 -1.16
C ALA A 267 10.81 -5.63 -1.88
N ARG A 268 11.91 -6.29 -1.52
CA ARG A 268 12.32 -7.59 -2.07
C ARG A 268 11.28 -8.66 -1.80
N HIS A 269 10.69 -8.69 -0.60
CA HIS A 269 9.60 -9.62 -0.28
C HIS A 269 8.35 -9.36 -1.11
N PHE A 270 7.95 -8.10 -1.29
CA PHE A 270 6.86 -7.73 -2.20
C PHE A 270 7.11 -8.20 -3.64
N LEU A 271 8.29 -7.92 -4.18
CA LEU A 271 8.71 -8.37 -5.52
C LEU A 271 8.68 -9.90 -5.66
N SER A 272 9.16 -10.61 -4.63
CA SER A 272 9.10 -12.08 -4.58
C SER A 272 7.66 -12.60 -4.58
N CYS A 273 6.74 -11.94 -3.86
CA CYS A 273 5.32 -12.28 -3.89
C CYS A 273 4.71 -12.04 -5.27
N CYS A 274 4.97 -10.89 -5.90
CA CYS A 274 4.53 -10.61 -7.27
C CYS A 274 5.04 -11.65 -8.28
N SER A 275 6.31 -12.06 -8.16
CA SER A 275 6.89 -13.08 -9.03
C SER A 275 6.25 -14.45 -8.83
N ARG A 276 6.19 -14.94 -7.59
CA ARG A 276 5.71 -16.29 -7.29
C ARG A 276 4.19 -16.47 -7.46
N MET A 277 3.40 -15.42 -7.16
CA MET A 277 1.93 -15.51 -7.17
C MET A 277 1.32 -15.03 -8.48
N LEU A 278 1.93 -14.02 -9.11
CA LEU A 278 1.37 -13.38 -10.31
C LEU A 278 2.21 -13.63 -11.57
N GLY A 279 3.38 -14.29 -11.45
CA GLY A 279 4.27 -14.56 -12.58
C GLY A 279 4.98 -13.31 -13.12
N LEU A 280 5.09 -12.26 -12.31
CA LEU A 280 5.65 -10.98 -12.75
C LEU A 280 7.16 -10.92 -12.52
N SER A 281 7.91 -10.53 -13.54
CA SER A 281 9.33 -10.18 -13.40
C SER A 281 9.51 -8.68 -13.16
N TYR A 282 10.47 -8.30 -12.33
CA TYR A 282 10.89 -6.91 -12.17
C TYR A 282 12.22 -6.66 -12.87
N GLN A 283 12.46 -5.41 -13.24
CA GLN A 283 13.76 -4.94 -13.73
C GLN A 283 14.38 -4.01 -12.70
N SER A 284 15.68 -4.14 -12.49
CA SER A 284 16.48 -3.18 -11.72
C SER A 284 17.53 -2.57 -12.64
N LYS A 285 17.45 -1.27 -12.91
CA LYS A 285 18.39 -0.54 -13.77
C LYS A 285 18.80 0.75 -13.09
N ARG A 286 20.11 0.95 -12.88
CA ARG A 286 20.69 2.17 -12.28
C ARG A 286 20.02 2.57 -10.95
N GLY A 287 19.70 1.59 -10.09
CA GLY A 287 19.03 1.82 -8.80
C GLY A 287 17.50 2.03 -8.87
N TYR A 288 16.92 2.09 -10.06
CA TYR A 288 15.47 2.11 -10.25
C TYR A 288 14.92 0.68 -10.37
N ILE A 289 13.89 0.38 -9.59
CA ILE A 289 13.20 -0.92 -9.60
C ILE A 289 11.80 -0.70 -10.18
N GLY A 290 11.44 -1.46 -11.21
CA GLY A 290 10.13 -1.36 -11.86
C GLY A 290 9.57 -2.73 -12.25
N LEU A 291 8.25 -2.88 -12.13
CA LEU A 291 7.47 -4.02 -12.59
C LEU A 291 6.66 -3.61 -13.82
N GLU A 292 6.70 -4.42 -14.89
CA GLU A 292 5.76 -4.28 -15.99
C GLU A 292 4.43 -4.94 -15.60
N TYR A 293 3.33 -4.19 -15.72
CA TYR A 293 2.00 -4.65 -15.39
C TYR A 293 0.97 -4.10 -16.39
N PHE A 294 0.66 -4.89 -17.41
CA PHE A 294 -0.32 -4.59 -18.46
C PHE A 294 -0.01 -3.28 -19.22
N GLY A 295 1.22 -3.13 -19.64
CA GLY A 295 1.76 -1.98 -20.36
C GLY A 295 1.98 -0.75 -19.47
N ARG A 296 1.86 -0.86 -18.14
CA ARG A 296 2.29 0.16 -17.18
C ARG A 296 3.56 -0.28 -16.47
N THR A 297 4.40 0.67 -16.10
CA THR A 297 5.54 0.42 -15.21
C THR A 297 5.16 0.83 -13.80
N VAL A 298 5.06 -0.13 -12.88
CA VAL A 298 4.87 0.13 -11.46
C VAL A 298 6.24 0.27 -10.81
N SER A 299 6.57 1.47 -10.36
CA SER A 299 7.86 1.81 -9.76
C SER A 299 7.90 1.39 -8.29
N ILE A 300 9.04 0.91 -7.81
CA ILE A 300 9.26 0.56 -6.40
C ILE A 300 10.29 1.52 -5.80
N LYS A 301 9.91 2.21 -4.73
CA LYS A 301 10.78 3.09 -3.95
C LYS A 301 11.12 2.43 -2.62
N ILE A 302 12.38 2.52 -2.24
CA ILE A 302 12.85 2.17 -0.90
C ILE A 302 13.33 3.44 -0.25
N LEU A 303 12.65 3.84 0.81
CA LEU A 303 13.00 5.07 1.53
C LEU A 303 12.53 4.98 3.00
N PRO A 304 13.46 4.90 3.96
CA PRO A 304 13.11 4.97 5.37
C PRO A 304 12.50 6.35 5.68
N VAL A 305 11.41 6.37 6.44
CA VAL A 305 10.82 7.64 6.89
C VAL A 305 11.63 8.20 8.06
N GLY A 306 11.77 9.52 8.09
CA GLY A 306 12.43 10.26 9.16
C GLY A 306 11.46 10.83 10.20
N ILE A 307 12.00 11.68 11.07
CA ILE A 307 11.26 12.44 12.09
C ILE A 307 11.16 13.92 11.70
N HIS A 308 10.26 14.66 12.35
CA HIS A 308 10.20 16.11 12.21
C HIS A 308 11.14 16.81 13.21
N ILE A 309 12.30 17.25 12.74
CA ILE A 309 13.35 17.82 13.62
C ILE A 309 12.90 19.15 14.25
N GLY A 310 12.29 20.04 13.46
CA GLY A 310 11.85 21.36 13.95
C GLY A 310 10.84 21.28 15.09
N GLN A 311 9.91 20.32 15.06
CA GLN A 311 8.95 20.05 16.12
C GLN A 311 9.63 19.54 17.39
N LEU A 312 10.59 18.61 17.29
CA LEU A 312 11.33 18.14 18.45
C LEU A 312 12.14 19.28 19.09
N GLN A 313 12.77 20.12 18.26
CA GLN A 313 13.49 21.30 18.73
C GLN A 313 12.57 22.32 19.40
N SER A 314 11.37 22.55 18.87
CA SER A 314 10.41 23.48 19.50
C SER A 314 9.98 22.98 20.87
N VAL A 315 9.71 21.67 21.01
CA VAL A 315 9.35 21.07 22.30
C VAL A 315 10.53 21.04 23.27
N LEU A 316 11.75 20.77 22.81
CA LEU A 316 12.96 20.84 23.65
C LEU A 316 13.19 22.24 24.26
N ASN A 317 12.71 23.30 23.61
CA ASN A 317 12.85 24.68 24.05
C ASN A 317 11.74 25.16 25.00
N LEU A 318 10.74 24.32 25.29
CA LEU A 318 9.63 24.67 26.17
C LEU A 318 10.07 24.72 27.65
N PRO A 319 9.60 25.71 28.44
CA PRO A 319 9.85 25.76 29.88
C PRO A 319 9.35 24.52 30.64
N GLU A 320 8.25 23.91 30.19
CA GLU A 320 7.71 22.68 30.75
C GLU A 320 8.65 21.50 30.55
N THR A 321 9.33 21.43 29.40
CA THR A 321 10.36 20.41 29.14
C THR A 321 11.54 20.61 30.06
N GLU A 322 12.04 21.83 30.20
CA GLU A 322 13.16 22.17 31.08
C GLU A 322 12.88 21.80 32.53
N SER A 323 11.73 22.23 33.05
CA SER A 323 11.25 21.90 34.39
C SER A 323 11.16 20.39 34.61
N LYS A 324 10.62 19.66 33.61
CA LYS A 324 10.52 18.20 33.70
C LYS A 324 11.87 17.51 33.66
N VAL A 325 12.81 17.99 32.84
CA VAL A 325 14.20 17.49 32.81
C VAL A 325 14.86 17.68 34.17
N ALA A 326 14.70 18.84 34.81
CA ALA A 326 15.23 19.09 36.15
C ALA A 326 14.67 18.13 37.20
N GLU A 327 13.34 17.91 37.19
CA GLU A 327 12.67 16.96 38.08
C GLU A 327 13.21 15.54 37.90
N LEU A 328 13.30 15.06 36.65
CA LEU A 328 13.76 13.70 36.37
C LEU A 328 15.25 13.53 36.66
N HIS A 329 16.07 14.55 36.40
CA HIS A 329 17.50 14.53 36.72
C HIS A 329 17.74 14.45 38.23
N ASP A 330 16.93 15.13 39.04
CA ASP A 330 16.98 14.99 40.50
C ASP A 330 16.46 13.63 40.97
N GLN A 331 15.34 13.17 40.40
CA GLN A 331 14.73 11.88 40.73
C GLN A 331 15.68 10.70 40.52
N PHE A 332 16.45 10.70 39.42
CA PHE A 332 17.39 9.63 39.06
C PHE A 332 18.85 9.98 39.35
N ARG A 333 19.11 10.92 40.26
CA ARG A 333 20.46 11.36 40.59
C ARG A 333 21.33 10.17 41.03
N GLY A 334 22.49 10.02 40.37
CA GLY A 334 23.42 8.93 40.64
C GLY A 334 23.05 7.60 39.98
N GLN A 335 21.97 7.54 39.19
CA GLN A 335 21.53 6.36 38.46
C GLN A 335 21.65 6.60 36.94
N ALA A 336 22.09 5.57 36.21
CA ALA A 336 22.05 5.54 34.76
C ALA A 336 20.65 5.10 34.29
N VAL A 337 19.96 6.00 33.58
CA VAL A 337 18.63 5.73 33.05
C VAL A 337 18.71 5.03 31.70
N MET A 338 18.20 3.80 31.64
CA MET A 338 17.86 3.12 30.41
C MET A 338 16.38 3.35 30.08
N LEU A 339 16.06 3.61 28.81
CA LEU A 339 14.72 4.00 28.41
C LEU A 339 14.16 3.08 27.33
N GLY A 340 12.99 2.51 27.60
CA GLY A 340 12.13 1.87 26.62
C GLY A 340 10.86 2.67 26.40
N VAL A 341 10.47 2.88 25.14
CA VAL A 341 9.20 3.54 24.78
C VAL A 341 8.54 2.71 23.70
N ASP A 342 7.43 2.07 24.05
CA ASP A 342 6.78 1.10 23.17
C ASP A 342 5.27 1.16 23.31
N ASP A 343 4.56 0.92 22.21
CA ASP A 343 3.14 0.63 22.27
C ASP A 343 2.91 -0.74 22.92
N MET A 344 1.82 -0.85 23.68
CA MET A 344 1.43 -2.12 24.29
C MET A 344 0.96 -3.11 23.22
N ASP A 345 1.93 -3.83 22.64
CA ASP A 345 1.80 -4.72 21.50
C ASP A 345 2.84 -5.86 21.60
N ILE A 346 2.41 -7.08 21.26
CA ILE A 346 3.22 -8.31 21.32
C ILE A 346 4.53 -8.21 20.51
N PHE A 347 4.54 -7.44 19.43
CA PHE A 347 5.69 -7.34 18.54
C PHE A 347 6.76 -6.38 19.06
N LYS A 348 6.46 -5.57 20.07
CA LYS A 348 7.42 -4.61 20.66
C LYS A 348 8.40 -5.24 21.65
N GLY A 349 8.20 -6.51 22.02
CA GLY A 349 9.18 -7.25 22.82
C GLY A 349 9.43 -6.66 24.21
N ILE A 350 8.41 -6.02 24.82
CA ILE A 350 8.49 -5.41 26.16
C ILE A 350 8.87 -6.48 27.20
N SER A 351 8.23 -7.65 27.17
CA SER A 351 8.55 -8.77 28.07
C SER A 351 10.01 -9.22 27.93
N LEU A 352 10.52 -9.36 26.70
CA LEU A 352 11.92 -9.72 26.44
C LEU A 352 12.89 -8.68 26.99
N LYS A 353 12.56 -7.39 26.89
CA LYS A 353 13.35 -6.30 27.47
C LYS A 353 13.43 -6.37 28.98
N LEU A 354 12.31 -6.67 29.64
CA LEU A 354 12.25 -6.83 31.10
C LEU A 354 13.05 -8.05 31.57
N LEU A 355 12.97 -9.16 30.83
CA LEU A 355 13.80 -10.35 31.09
C LEU A 355 15.30 -10.04 30.93
N ALA A 356 15.68 -9.24 29.94
CA ALA A 356 17.06 -8.80 29.78
C ALA A 356 17.53 -7.88 30.91
N MET A 357 16.67 -7.00 31.42
CA MET A 357 16.96 -6.18 32.59
C MET A 357 17.18 -7.03 33.84
N GLU A 358 16.32 -8.04 34.05
CA GLU A 358 16.51 -9.00 35.14
C GLU A 358 17.84 -9.76 35.01
N GLN A 359 18.16 -10.21 33.80
CA GLN A 359 19.39 -10.95 33.54
C GLN A 359 20.63 -10.07 33.74
N LEU A 360 20.58 -8.79 33.34
CA LEU A 360 21.61 -7.79 33.61
C LEU A 360 21.88 -7.67 35.12
N LEU A 361 20.84 -7.49 35.93
CA LEU A 361 20.98 -7.34 37.39
C LEU A 361 21.44 -8.63 38.08
N THR A 362 21.16 -9.78 37.48
CA THR A 362 21.62 -11.09 37.95
C THR A 362 23.11 -11.29 37.67
N GLN A 363 23.54 -11.04 36.43
CA GLN A 363 24.91 -11.25 35.97
C GLN A 363 25.89 -10.17 36.46
N HIS A 364 25.41 -8.94 36.64
CA HIS A 364 26.23 -7.79 37.03
C HIS A 364 25.70 -7.17 38.34
N PRO A 365 25.97 -7.77 39.53
CA PRO A 365 25.46 -7.28 40.81
C PRO A 365 25.87 -5.83 41.12
N ASN A 366 26.99 -5.36 40.57
CA ASN A 366 27.45 -3.97 40.69
C ASN A 366 26.52 -2.96 40.01
N LYS A 367 25.60 -3.39 39.14
CA LYS A 367 24.61 -2.51 38.49
C LYS A 367 23.36 -2.28 39.35
N ARG A 368 23.18 -3.05 40.42
CA ARG A 368 22.08 -2.87 41.38
C ARG A 368 22.31 -1.56 42.14
N GLY A 369 21.30 -0.69 42.12
CA GLY A 369 21.39 0.66 42.69
C GLY A 369 21.96 1.70 41.74
N GLU A 370 22.71 1.29 40.71
CA GLU A 370 23.30 2.19 39.71
C GLU A 370 22.45 2.35 38.45
N VAL A 371 21.64 1.35 38.07
CA VAL A 371 20.91 1.34 36.79
C VAL A 371 19.41 1.23 37.03
N VAL A 372 18.64 2.02 36.29
CA VAL A 372 17.18 1.98 36.27
C VAL A 372 16.67 1.86 34.83
N LEU A 373 15.70 0.98 34.61
CA LEU A 373 14.94 0.90 33.38
C LEU A 373 13.62 1.65 33.53
N VAL A 374 13.47 2.75 32.80
CA VAL A 374 12.18 3.42 32.62
C VAL A 374 11.52 2.83 31.37
N GLN A 375 10.39 2.15 31.53
CA GLN A 375 9.59 1.65 30.42
C GLN A 375 8.30 2.46 30.32
N ILE A 376 8.18 3.26 29.26
CA ILE A 376 6.95 3.94 28.87
C ILE A 376 6.15 2.98 28.00
N ALA A 377 4.94 2.66 28.45
CA ALA A 377 4.00 1.79 27.76
C ALA A 377 2.85 2.64 27.19
N ASN A 378 2.91 2.95 25.90
CA ASN A 378 1.81 3.67 25.25
C ASN A 378 0.57 2.76 25.16
N PRO A 379 -0.65 3.34 25.15
CA PRO A 379 -1.88 2.58 25.00
C PRO A 379 -1.87 1.66 23.78
N ALA A 380 -2.47 0.48 23.92
CA ALA A 380 -2.59 -0.46 22.82
C ALA A 380 -3.43 0.13 21.67
N ARG A 381 -2.97 -0.04 20.43
CA ARG A 381 -3.69 0.40 19.22
C ARG A 381 -4.76 -0.59 18.76
N GLY A 382 -4.84 -1.75 19.41
CA GLY A 382 -5.79 -2.83 19.16
C GLY A 382 -6.41 -3.32 20.47
N ARG A 383 -7.34 -4.26 20.35
CA ARG A 383 -8.00 -4.92 21.49
C ARG A 383 -7.91 -6.42 21.30
N GLY A 384 -7.85 -7.17 22.39
CA GLY A 384 -7.84 -8.63 22.34
C GLY A 384 -7.10 -9.24 23.51
N ARG A 385 -7.15 -10.57 23.57
CA ARG A 385 -6.50 -11.38 24.60
C ARG A 385 -4.97 -11.22 24.57
N GLU A 386 -4.37 -11.19 23.39
CA GLU A 386 -2.92 -11.00 23.19
C GLU A 386 -2.41 -9.73 23.89
N VAL A 387 -3.13 -8.60 23.75
CA VAL A 387 -2.76 -7.33 24.42
C VAL A 387 -2.86 -7.45 25.94
N GLN A 388 -3.91 -8.09 26.45
CA GLN A 388 -4.11 -8.29 27.89
C GLN A 388 -3.04 -9.20 28.49
N GLU A 389 -2.61 -10.21 27.74
CA GLU A 389 -1.53 -11.13 28.14
C GLU A 389 -0.20 -10.37 28.25
N VAL A 390 0.15 -9.56 27.25
CA VAL A 390 1.38 -8.71 27.33
C VAL A 390 1.32 -7.73 28.48
N GLN A 391 0.16 -7.08 28.72
CA GLN A 391 0.00 -6.18 29.87
C GLN A 391 0.19 -6.90 31.20
N SER A 392 -0.39 -8.10 31.33
CA SER A 392 -0.32 -8.90 32.55
C SER A 392 1.10 -9.41 32.79
N GLU A 393 1.76 -9.93 31.76
CA GLU A 393 3.14 -10.39 31.80
C GLU A 393 4.10 -9.25 32.15
N THR A 394 3.95 -8.09 31.49
CA THR A 394 4.73 -6.88 31.76
C THR A 394 4.61 -6.48 33.22
N LYS A 395 3.38 -6.35 33.74
CA LYS A 395 3.15 -5.96 35.15
C LYS A 395 3.70 -6.99 36.13
N ALA A 396 3.59 -8.29 35.82
CA ALA A 396 4.14 -9.36 36.65
C ALA A 396 5.67 -9.33 36.68
N ALA A 397 6.32 -9.17 35.52
CA ALA A 397 7.77 -9.07 35.41
C ALA A 397 8.31 -7.85 36.16
N VAL A 398 7.69 -6.67 36.00
CA VAL A 398 8.07 -5.45 36.73
C VAL A 398 8.01 -5.65 38.24
N ARG A 399 6.90 -6.21 38.76
CA ARG A 399 6.77 -6.50 40.20
C ARG A 399 7.88 -7.43 40.68
N ARG A 400 8.07 -8.56 40.00
CA ARG A 400 9.07 -9.56 40.35
C ARG A 400 10.49 -9.00 40.38
N ILE A 401 10.87 -8.20 39.38
CA ILE A 401 12.20 -7.57 39.32
C ILE A 401 12.37 -6.58 40.47
N ASN A 402 11.38 -5.71 40.70
CA ASN A 402 11.46 -4.71 41.75
C ASN A 402 11.46 -5.32 43.16
N GLU A 403 10.72 -6.42 43.39
CA GLU A 403 10.73 -7.15 44.66
C GLU A 403 12.07 -7.87 44.89
N THR A 404 12.71 -8.37 43.84
CA THR A 404 13.95 -9.15 43.93
C THR A 404 15.19 -8.27 44.07
N PHE A 405 15.25 -7.17 43.33
CA PHE A 405 16.46 -6.32 43.22
C PHE A 405 16.28 -4.90 43.77
N GLY A 406 15.07 -4.51 44.13
CA GLY A 406 14.79 -3.19 44.69
C GLY A 406 15.20 -3.06 46.15
N SER A 407 15.37 -1.81 46.58
CA SER A 407 15.67 -1.44 47.96
C SER A 407 15.02 -0.08 48.28
N PRO A 408 14.93 0.36 49.55
CA PRO A 408 14.40 1.70 49.86
C PRO A 408 15.12 2.78 49.04
N GLY A 409 14.36 3.59 48.30
CA GLY A 409 14.90 4.63 47.40
C GLY A 409 15.42 4.13 46.04
N TYR A 410 15.38 2.83 45.74
CA TYR A 410 15.81 2.26 44.46
C TYR A 410 14.76 1.30 43.90
N THR A 411 14.21 1.68 42.73
CA THR A 411 13.28 0.84 41.96
C THR A 411 13.94 0.51 40.61
N PRO A 412 14.42 -0.73 40.40
CA PRO A 412 15.15 -1.09 39.19
C PRO A 412 14.35 -0.89 37.90
N VAL A 413 13.03 -1.04 37.93
CA VAL A 413 12.15 -0.85 36.77
C VAL A 413 10.99 0.09 37.11
N VAL A 414 10.92 1.23 36.42
CA VAL A 414 9.82 2.19 36.50
C VAL A 414 8.91 2.01 35.28
N LEU A 415 7.73 1.45 35.49
CA LEU A 415 6.71 1.30 34.44
C LEU A 415 5.77 2.51 34.43
N ILE A 416 5.70 3.21 33.29
CA ILE A 416 4.77 4.31 33.05
C ILE A 416 3.67 3.78 32.13
N ASP A 417 2.54 3.41 32.74
CA ASP A 417 1.33 2.89 32.08
C ASP A 417 0.27 3.99 31.99
N ARG A 418 0.67 5.16 31.46
CA ARG A 418 -0.23 6.29 31.16
C ARG A 418 0.23 7.03 29.92
N PRO A 419 -0.67 7.68 29.17
CA PRO A 419 -0.28 8.64 28.15
C PRO A 419 0.60 9.73 28.76
N LEU A 420 1.72 10.02 28.11
CA LEU A 420 2.58 11.15 28.43
C LEU A 420 2.29 12.31 27.49
N GLN A 421 2.38 13.53 28.03
CA GLN A 421 2.47 14.70 27.18
C GLN A 421 3.80 14.68 26.41
N PHE A 422 3.84 15.36 25.27
CA PHE A 422 5.01 15.28 24.40
C PHE A 422 6.28 15.78 25.10
N TYR A 423 6.20 16.90 25.83
CA TYR A 423 7.33 17.43 26.61
C TYR A 423 7.85 16.45 27.68
N GLU A 424 6.96 15.66 28.31
CA GLU A 424 7.38 14.65 29.30
C GLU A 424 8.20 13.55 28.64
N ARG A 425 7.74 13.05 27.48
CA ARG A 425 8.47 12.02 26.70
C ARG A 425 9.85 12.52 26.27
N ILE A 426 9.92 13.77 25.78
CA ILE A 426 11.18 14.41 25.40
C ILE A 426 12.14 14.56 26.58
N ALA A 427 11.63 14.90 27.77
CA ALA A 427 12.44 15.00 28.98
C ALA A 427 13.09 13.65 29.35
N TYR A 428 12.34 12.54 29.24
CA TYR A 428 12.92 11.20 29.42
C TYR A 428 14.01 10.88 28.39
N TYR A 429 13.82 11.23 27.11
CA TYR A 429 14.87 11.05 26.11
C TYR A 429 16.14 11.86 26.42
N ALA A 430 15.98 13.10 26.89
CA ALA A 430 17.10 13.99 27.20
C ALA A 430 17.99 13.42 28.32
N ILE A 431 17.39 12.85 29.38
CA ILE A 431 18.14 12.32 30.52
C ILE A 431 18.67 10.89 30.31
N ALA A 432 18.06 10.10 29.42
CA ALA A 432 18.41 8.70 29.26
C ALA A 432 19.83 8.48 28.72
N GLU A 433 20.62 7.64 29.39
CA GLU A 433 21.97 7.26 28.96
C GLU A 433 21.95 6.22 27.84
N CYS A 434 20.89 5.39 27.78
CA CYS A 434 20.69 4.45 26.70
C CYS A 434 19.22 4.28 26.35
N CYS A 435 18.89 4.27 25.06
CA CYS A 435 17.56 3.89 24.56
C CYS A 435 17.55 2.44 24.06
N LEU A 436 16.51 1.69 24.45
CA LEU A 436 16.36 0.26 24.24
C LEU A 436 15.13 -0.01 23.35
N VAL A 437 15.38 -0.46 22.13
CA VAL A 437 14.34 -0.84 21.17
C VAL A 437 14.52 -2.30 20.77
N THR A 438 13.83 -3.18 21.49
CA THR A 438 13.98 -4.65 21.41
C THR A 438 12.78 -5.33 20.73
N ALA A 439 12.09 -4.61 19.84
CA ALA A 439 10.95 -5.16 19.11
C ALA A 439 11.35 -6.39 18.29
N VAL A 440 10.54 -7.44 18.34
CA VAL A 440 10.79 -8.69 17.60
C VAL A 440 10.55 -8.51 16.10
N ARG A 441 9.63 -7.62 15.73
CA ARG A 441 9.39 -7.13 14.38
C ARG A 441 8.79 -5.73 14.46
N ASP A 442 9.28 -4.82 13.62
CA ASP A 442 8.70 -3.48 13.51
C ASP A 442 8.96 -2.91 12.12
N GLY A 443 8.00 -2.15 11.58
CA GLY A 443 8.09 -1.53 10.25
C GLY A 443 9.23 -0.52 10.20
N MET A 444 8.94 0.72 10.59
CA MET A 444 9.93 1.72 10.98
C MET A 444 9.69 2.10 12.44
N ASN A 445 10.76 2.17 13.23
CA ASN A 445 10.68 2.67 14.61
C ASN A 445 11.40 4.01 14.70
N LEU A 446 10.67 5.07 15.03
CA LEU A 446 11.18 6.44 15.09
C LEU A 446 11.69 6.86 16.48
N ILE A 447 11.43 6.05 17.52
CA ILE A 447 11.87 6.33 18.90
C ILE A 447 13.40 6.54 18.98
N PRO A 448 14.25 5.73 18.32
CA PRO A 448 15.69 5.99 18.32
C PRO A 448 16.04 7.36 17.71
N TYR A 449 15.31 7.80 16.69
CA TYR A 449 15.60 9.05 15.97
C TYR A 449 15.23 10.25 16.86
N GLU A 450 14.05 10.20 17.49
CA GLU A 450 13.64 11.17 18.49
C GLU A 450 14.67 11.27 19.62
N TYR A 451 15.08 10.12 20.18
CA TYR A 451 16.08 10.04 21.24
C TYR A 451 17.42 10.69 20.84
N ILE A 452 17.92 10.42 19.63
CA ILE A 452 19.18 11.01 19.14
C ILE A 452 19.08 12.54 19.11
N ILE A 453 17.98 13.10 18.60
CA ILE A 453 17.79 14.55 18.55
C ILE A 453 17.64 15.15 19.96
N CYS A 454 16.94 14.48 20.87
CA CYS A 454 16.84 14.94 22.26
C CYS A 454 18.18 14.89 23.00
N ARG A 455 19.05 13.94 22.69
CA ARG A 455 20.41 13.86 23.24
C ARG A 455 21.37 14.87 22.66
N GLN A 456 21.10 15.40 21.47
CA GLN A 456 21.82 16.56 20.94
C GLN A 456 21.58 17.80 21.83
N GLY A 457 20.39 17.91 22.45
CA GLY A 457 20.08 18.93 23.45
C GLY A 457 20.06 20.36 22.91
N ASN A 458 20.05 21.31 23.85
CA ASN A 458 20.19 22.75 23.62
C ASN A 458 20.90 23.38 24.83
N GLU A 459 21.29 24.66 24.72
CA GLU A 459 22.03 25.36 25.77
C GLU A 459 21.31 25.38 27.12
N LYS A 460 19.99 25.59 27.13
CA LYS A 460 19.20 25.64 28.37
C LYS A 460 19.21 24.31 29.12
N LEU A 461 18.98 23.21 28.41
CA LEU A 461 18.99 21.88 29.02
C LEU A 461 20.40 21.48 29.48
N ASP A 462 21.46 21.99 28.84
CA ASP A 462 22.83 21.79 29.33
C ASP A 462 23.04 22.45 30.68
N GLU A 463 22.58 23.69 30.84
CA GLU A 463 22.61 24.39 32.14
C GLU A 463 21.83 23.62 33.20
N THR A 464 20.61 23.15 32.87
CA THR A 464 19.78 22.35 33.78
C THR A 464 20.45 21.04 34.20
N LEU A 465 21.14 20.38 33.27
CA LEU A 465 21.83 19.10 33.49
C LEU A 465 23.26 19.27 34.03
N GLY A 466 23.72 20.52 34.24
CA GLY A 466 25.09 20.81 34.66
C GLY A 466 26.15 20.32 33.66
N ARG A 467 25.82 20.27 32.37
CA ARG A 467 26.73 19.86 31.30
C ARG A 467 27.50 21.05 30.77
N ASP A 468 28.79 20.83 30.51
CA ASP A 468 29.61 21.80 29.80
C ASP A 468 29.10 21.94 28.35
N PRO A 469 28.72 23.15 27.88
CA PRO A 469 28.25 23.37 26.51
C PRO A 469 29.28 22.99 25.44
N SER A 470 30.57 22.96 25.79
CA SER A 470 31.65 22.53 24.90
C SER A 470 31.87 21.02 24.88
N ALA A 471 31.24 20.26 25.79
CA ALA A 471 31.39 18.82 25.84
C ALA A 471 30.73 18.14 24.62
N PRO A 472 31.41 17.17 23.98
CA PRO A 472 30.81 16.46 22.86
C PRO A 472 29.57 15.66 23.29
N ARG A 473 28.59 15.58 22.39
CA ARG A 473 27.31 14.92 22.63
C ARG A 473 27.43 13.40 22.59
N LYS A 474 26.56 12.72 23.33
CA LYS A 474 26.55 11.25 23.42
C LYS A 474 25.14 10.67 23.53
N SER A 475 24.96 9.53 22.86
CA SER A 475 23.75 8.73 22.89
C SER A 475 24.10 7.27 22.65
N MET A 476 23.50 6.36 23.43
CA MET A 476 23.69 4.92 23.22
C MET A 476 22.37 4.24 22.87
N LEU A 477 22.44 3.34 21.89
CA LEU A 477 21.29 2.60 21.38
C LEU A 477 21.56 1.10 21.47
N VAL A 478 20.65 0.37 22.10
CA VAL A 478 20.54 -1.09 21.97
C VAL A 478 19.30 -1.36 21.12
N LEU A 479 19.50 -1.98 19.97
CA LEU A 479 18.51 -1.96 18.90
C LEU A 479 18.36 -3.33 18.26
N SER A 480 17.12 -3.79 18.14
CA SER A 480 16.79 -5.07 17.50
C SER A 480 17.19 -5.10 16.02
N GLU A 481 17.83 -6.18 15.58
CA GLU A 481 18.13 -6.38 14.15
C GLU A 481 16.87 -6.51 13.26
N PHE A 482 15.70 -6.66 13.85
CA PHE A 482 14.43 -6.93 13.17
C PHE A 482 13.53 -5.70 12.94
N ILE A 483 14.05 -4.49 13.14
CA ILE A 483 13.31 -3.23 12.94
C ILE A 483 13.89 -2.42 11.77
N GLY A 484 13.03 -1.67 11.06
CA GLY A 484 13.43 -0.98 9.83
C GLY A 484 14.46 0.14 9.97
N CYS A 485 14.63 0.74 11.15
CA CYS A 485 15.68 1.75 11.39
C CYS A 485 17.06 1.13 11.69
N SER A 486 17.14 -0.19 11.93
CA SER A 486 18.39 -0.86 12.28
C SER A 486 19.50 -0.71 11.23
N PRO A 487 19.22 -0.87 9.91
CA PRO A 487 20.23 -0.66 8.88
C PRO A 487 20.75 0.78 8.83
N SER A 488 19.88 1.76 9.11
CA SER A 488 20.19 3.18 9.10
C SER A 488 21.11 3.60 10.25
N LEU A 489 20.89 3.06 11.46
CA LEU A 489 21.60 3.46 12.68
C LEU A 489 22.85 2.60 12.93
N SER A 490 23.78 2.60 11.98
CA SER A 490 24.97 1.72 12.00
C SER A 490 25.90 1.80 13.22
N GLY A 491 25.81 2.84 14.07
CA GLY A 491 26.53 2.92 15.35
C GLY A 491 25.80 2.28 16.54
N ALA A 492 24.62 1.69 16.36
CA ALA A 492 23.85 1.07 17.44
C ALA A 492 24.41 -0.30 17.81
N ILE A 493 24.25 -0.72 19.07
CA ILE A 493 24.54 -2.09 19.50
C ILE A 493 23.35 -2.96 19.05
N ARG A 494 23.55 -3.71 17.96
CA ARG A 494 22.50 -4.56 17.40
C ARG A 494 22.34 -5.83 18.20
N VAL A 495 21.11 -6.18 18.50
CA VAL A 495 20.77 -7.38 19.27
C VAL A 495 19.71 -8.20 18.56
N ASN A 496 19.77 -9.51 18.78
CA ASN A 496 18.65 -10.38 18.54
C ASN A 496 17.83 -10.43 19.85
N PRO A 497 16.61 -9.85 19.91
CA PRO A 497 15.83 -9.74 21.15
C PRO A 497 15.42 -11.09 21.74
N TRP A 498 15.49 -12.17 20.97
CA TRP A 498 15.21 -13.53 21.44
C TRP A 498 16.35 -14.12 22.28
N ASN A 499 17.55 -13.56 22.20
CA ASN A 499 18.69 -13.94 23.02
C ASN A 499 18.81 -12.98 24.22
N ILE A 500 18.15 -13.34 25.32
CA ILE A 500 18.09 -12.52 26.54
C ILE A 500 19.48 -12.20 27.10
N ASP A 501 20.40 -13.16 27.10
CA ASP A 501 21.77 -12.96 27.56
C ASP A 501 22.52 -11.93 26.71
N ALA A 502 22.38 -12.01 25.39
CA ALA A 502 23.00 -11.04 24.49
C ALA A 502 22.41 -9.62 24.65
N VAL A 503 21.10 -9.51 24.90
CA VAL A 503 20.48 -8.22 25.18
C VAL A 503 20.97 -7.65 26.51
N ALA A 504 21.05 -8.47 27.57
CA ALA A 504 21.58 -8.06 28.87
C ALA A 504 23.04 -7.58 28.77
N GLU A 505 23.89 -8.30 28.04
CA GLU A 505 25.28 -7.89 27.84
C GLU A 505 25.39 -6.64 26.96
N ALA A 506 24.51 -6.47 25.98
CA ALA A 506 24.44 -5.23 25.20
C ALA A 506 24.02 -4.03 26.05
N MET A 507 23.08 -4.20 26.99
CA MET A 507 22.70 -3.19 27.98
C MET A 507 23.89 -2.81 28.86
N ASN A 508 24.63 -3.80 29.39
CA ASN A 508 25.84 -3.55 30.17
C ASN A 508 26.90 -2.81 29.34
N SER A 509 27.17 -3.31 28.13
CA SER A 509 28.11 -2.72 27.17
C SER A 509 27.78 -1.25 26.90
N ALA A 510 26.51 -0.91 26.67
CA ALA A 510 26.08 0.47 26.42
C ALA A 510 26.48 1.45 27.55
N LEU A 511 26.53 0.97 28.80
CA LEU A 511 26.94 1.78 29.95
C LEU A 511 28.46 1.96 30.04
N VAL A 512 29.22 0.89 29.78
CA VAL A 512 30.67 0.83 30.02
C VAL A 512 31.52 1.23 28.82
N VAL A 513 30.93 1.37 27.62
CA VAL A 513 31.63 1.84 26.41
C VAL A 513 32.39 3.16 26.71
N PRO A 514 33.65 3.30 26.28
CA PRO A 514 34.42 4.52 26.50
C PRO A 514 33.75 5.76 25.90
N GLU A 515 33.85 6.89 26.60
CA GLU A 515 33.20 8.16 26.19
C GLU A 515 33.53 8.59 24.75
N PRO A 516 34.78 8.51 24.24
CA PRO A 516 35.07 8.86 22.83
C PRO A 516 34.31 8.01 21.82
N GLU A 517 34.04 6.74 22.14
CA GLU A 517 33.26 5.86 21.28
C GLU A 517 31.78 6.22 21.32
N LYS A 518 31.23 6.58 22.49
CA LYS A 518 29.84 7.07 22.61
C LYS A 518 29.63 8.33 21.78
N GLN A 519 30.61 9.23 21.78
CA GLN A 519 30.60 10.48 21.00
C GLN A 519 30.60 10.19 19.50
N MET A 520 31.53 9.35 19.02
CA MET A 520 31.60 8.96 17.62
C MET A 520 30.31 8.29 17.12
N ARG A 521 29.72 7.40 17.93
CA ARG A 521 28.43 6.74 17.61
C ARG A 521 27.31 7.78 17.49
N HIS A 522 27.22 8.70 18.45
CA HIS A 522 26.23 9.78 18.44
C HIS A 522 26.36 10.69 17.22
N GLU A 523 27.56 11.18 16.91
CA GLU A 523 27.79 12.06 15.74
C GLU A 523 27.35 11.40 14.43
N LYS A 524 27.65 10.10 14.28
CA LYS A 524 27.23 9.32 13.11
C LYS A 524 25.72 9.21 13.01
N HIS A 525 25.06 8.91 14.12
CA HIS A 525 23.61 8.81 14.20
C HIS A 525 22.92 10.15 13.96
N HIS A 526 23.36 11.20 14.65
CA HIS A 526 22.83 12.54 14.51
C HIS A 526 22.95 13.02 13.06
N ARG A 527 24.12 12.89 12.43
CA ARG A 527 24.31 13.27 11.02
C ARG A 527 23.31 12.58 10.07
N TYR A 528 23.06 11.29 10.28
CA TYR A 528 22.09 10.56 9.47
C TYR A 528 20.67 11.08 9.69
N VAL A 529 20.24 11.16 10.94
CA VAL A 529 18.87 11.58 11.31
C VAL A 529 18.61 13.03 10.89
N SER A 530 19.60 13.92 11.01
CA SER A 530 19.49 15.32 10.61
C SER A 530 19.38 15.55 9.10
N THR A 531 19.75 14.56 8.28
CA THR A 531 19.73 14.66 6.82
C THR A 531 18.61 13.83 6.17
N HIS A 532 18.04 12.88 6.92
CA HIS A 532 16.99 11.97 6.48
C HIS A 532 15.74 12.18 7.34
N ASP A 533 15.25 13.41 7.36
CA ASP A 533 14.04 13.79 8.08
C ASP A 533 12.76 13.45 7.28
N VAL A 534 11.61 13.75 7.87
CA VAL A 534 10.31 13.51 7.24
C VAL A 534 10.11 14.33 5.95
N ALA A 535 10.66 15.54 5.88
CA ALA A 535 10.56 16.40 4.71
C ALA A 535 11.35 15.83 3.53
N TYR A 536 12.58 15.37 3.76
CA TYR A 536 13.38 14.64 2.77
C TYR A 536 12.65 13.40 2.25
N TRP A 537 12.03 12.63 3.15
CA TRP A 537 11.24 11.45 2.78
C TRP A 537 10.09 11.81 1.82
N ALA A 538 9.30 12.82 2.19
CA ALA A 538 8.14 13.24 1.40
C ALA A 538 8.55 13.82 0.04
N HIS A 539 9.57 14.69 0.03
CA HIS A 539 10.10 15.28 -1.19
C HIS A 539 10.61 14.23 -2.17
N SER A 540 11.43 13.29 -1.68
CA SER A 540 12.00 12.24 -2.53
C SER A 540 10.94 11.28 -3.07
N PHE A 541 9.89 10.98 -2.30
CA PHE A 541 8.77 10.18 -2.78
C PHE A 541 7.98 10.91 -3.87
N LEU A 542 7.67 12.20 -3.66
CA LEU A 542 6.96 13.02 -4.64
C LEU A 542 7.71 13.10 -5.97
N GLN A 543 9.01 13.40 -5.96
CA GLN A 543 9.83 13.45 -7.18
C GLN A 543 9.78 12.15 -7.99
N ASP A 544 9.82 11.00 -7.32
CA ASP A 544 9.75 9.70 -7.98
C ASP A 544 8.32 9.38 -8.44
N LEU A 545 7.29 9.86 -7.74
CA LEU A 545 5.89 9.72 -8.14
C LEU A 545 5.61 10.54 -9.41
N GLU A 546 6.06 11.80 -9.46
CA GLU A 546 6.00 12.63 -10.65
C GLU A 546 6.68 11.94 -11.83
N ARG A 547 7.89 11.38 -11.61
CA ARG A 547 8.62 10.63 -12.63
C ARG A 547 7.84 9.39 -13.10
N ALA A 548 7.24 8.63 -12.19
CA ALA A 548 6.46 7.43 -12.52
C ALA A 548 5.22 7.75 -13.35
N CYS A 549 4.62 8.93 -13.15
CA CYS A 549 3.40 9.36 -13.82
C CYS A 549 3.64 10.03 -15.20
N LYS A 550 4.89 10.35 -15.58
CA LYS A 550 5.19 11.06 -16.86
C LYS A 550 4.64 10.36 -18.11
N ASP A 551 4.55 9.03 -18.08
CA ASP A 551 4.10 8.23 -19.22
C ASP A 551 2.56 8.21 -19.39
N HIS A 552 1.78 8.72 -18.44
CA HIS A 552 0.30 8.68 -18.52
C HIS A 552 -0.25 9.44 -19.72
N VAL A 553 0.38 10.57 -20.10
CA VAL A 553 -0.03 11.39 -21.24
C VAL A 553 0.29 10.67 -22.57
N LYS A 554 1.34 9.85 -22.58
CA LYS A 554 1.86 9.17 -23.77
C LYS A 554 1.17 7.84 -24.07
N ARG A 555 0.28 7.34 -23.20
CA ARG A 555 -0.35 6.02 -23.39
C ARG A 555 -1.87 6.09 -23.31
N ARG A 556 -2.54 5.22 -24.07
CA ARG A 556 -4.00 5.04 -23.99
C ARG A 556 -4.31 4.01 -22.92
N CYS A 557 -4.96 4.44 -21.85
CA CYS A 557 -5.28 3.62 -20.69
C CYS A 557 -6.74 3.14 -20.71
N TRP A 558 -6.95 1.83 -20.63
CA TRP A 558 -8.26 1.20 -20.65
C TRP A 558 -8.47 0.36 -19.39
N GLY A 559 -9.60 0.56 -18.70
CA GLY A 559 -10.02 -0.27 -17.59
C GLY A 559 -10.55 -1.62 -18.06
N PHE A 560 -10.08 -2.70 -17.45
CA PHE A 560 -10.52 -4.07 -17.71
C PHE A 560 -10.68 -4.87 -16.42
N GLY A 561 -11.67 -5.78 -16.40
CA GLY A 561 -11.95 -6.64 -15.25
C GLY A 561 -13.04 -6.11 -14.32
N PHE A 562 -13.51 -6.98 -13.42
CA PHE A 562 -14.56 -6.70 -12.46
C PHE A 562 -14.04 -6.82 -11.02
N GLY A 563 -14.69 -6.11 -10.09
CA GLY A 563 -14.33 -6.11 -8.68
C GLY A 563 -12.84 -5.76 -8.46
N LEU A 564 -12.17 -6.53 -7.59
CA LEU A 564 -10.74 -6.38 -7.31
C LEU A 564 -9.82 -7.04 -8.36
N GLY A 565 -10.40 -7.70 -9.37
CA GLY A 565 -9.67 -8.15 -10.56
C GLY A 565 -9.49 -7.04 -11.61
N PHE A 566 -9.96 -5.82 -11.31
CA PHE A 566 -9.81 -4.66 -12.18
C PHE A 566 -8.32 -4.28 -12.35
N ARG A 567 -7.98 -3.92 -13.58
CA ARG A 567 -6.64 -3.51 -13.98
C ARG A 567 -6.73 -2.50 -15.12
N VAL A 568 -5.73 -1.65 -15.22
CA VAL A 568 -5.57 -0.73 -16.34
C VAL A 568 -4.56 -1.30 -17.33
N ILE A 569 -4.98 -1.43 -18.59
CA ILE A 569 -4.12 -1.77 -19.71
C ILE A 569 -3.68 -0.46 -20.38
N ALA A 570 -2.39 -0.20 -20.43
CA ALA A 570 -1.81 0.96 -21.11
C ALA A 570 -1.15 0.52 -22.42
N LEU A 571 -1.69 1.01 -23.54
CA LEU A 571 -1.21 0.67 -24.87
C LEU A 571 -0.64 1.90 -25.57
N ASP A 572 0.11 1.65 -26.64
CA ASP A 572 0.65 2.68 -27.52
C ASP A 572 -0.46 3.61 -28.05
N PRO A 573 -0.22 4.92 -28.24
CA PRO A 573 -1.19 5.85 -28.82
C PRO A 573 -1.79 5.39 -30.14
N ASN A 574 -1.00 4.69 -30.96
CA ASN A 574 -1.43 4.19 -32.26
C ASN A 574 -2.34 2.97 -32.16
N PHE A 575 -2.48 2.37 -30.97
CA PHE A 575 -3.45 1.31 -30.76
C PHE A 575 -4.88 1.86 -30.93
N ARG A 576 -5.58 1.31 -31.92
CA ARG A 576 -7.00 1.59 -32.18
C ARG A 576 -7.83 0.44 -31.64
N LYS A 577 -8.49 0.67 -30.50
CA LYS A 577 -9.49 -0.29 -30.04
C LYS A 577 -10.64 -0.31 -31.02
N ILE A 578 -10.97 -1.49 -31.52
CA ILE A 578 -12.13 -1.69 -32.39
C ILE A 578 -13.40 -1.60 -31.53
N SER A 579 -14.37 -0.78 -31.95
CA SER A 579 -15.61 -0.61 -31.18
C SER A 579 -16.45 -1.89 -31.21
N VAL A 580 -17.03 -2.25 -30.07
CA VAL A 580 -17.90 -3.43 -29.96
C VAL A 580 -19.08 -3.32 -30.94
N GLU A 581 -19.62 -2.11 -31.11
CA GLU A 581 -20.68 -1.83 -32.07
C GLU A 581 -20.26 -2.13 -33.51
N HIS A 582 -19.05 -1.74 -33.91
CA HIS A 582 -18.52 -2.06 -35.23
C HIS A 582 -18.41 -3.58 -35.39
N ILE A 583 -17.84 -4.27 -34.40
CA ILE A 583 -17.65 -5.73 -34.45
C ILE A 583 -19.00 -6.45 -34.53
N VAL A 584 -19.96 -6.10 -33.68
CA VAL A 584 -21.30 -6.70 -33.67
C VAL A 584 -22.01 -6.43 -35.00
N SER A 585 -21.86 -5.23 -35.56
CA SER A 585 -22.44 -4.87 -36.85
C SER A 585 -21.82 -5.64 -38.01
N ALA A 586 -20.48 -5.73 -38.04
CA ALA A 586 -19.74 -6.54 -39.02
C ALA A 586 -20.07 -8.03 -38.88
N TYR A 587 -20.10 -8.55 -37.66
CA TYR A 587 -20.48 -9.93 -37.35
C TYR A 587 -21.91 -10.23 -37.82
N LYS A 588 -22.88 -9.34 -37.59
CA LYS A 588 -24.28 -9.55 -38.01
C LYS A 588 -24.46 -9.52 -39.54
N ARG A 589 -23.70 -8.67 -40.25
CA ARG A 589 -23.82 -8.49 -41.71
C ARG A 589 -23.07 -9.54 -42.53
N THR A 590 -22.04 -10.16 -41.96
CA THR A 590 -21.21 -11.14 -42.67
C THR A 590 -21.91 -12.50 -42.78
N LYS A 591 -21.70 -13.15 -43.93
CA LYS A 591 -22.30 -14.46 -44.24
C LYS A 591 -21.37 -15.63 -43.93
N ASN A 592 -20.05 -15.40 -43.92
CA ASN A 592 -19.02 -16.34 -43.54
C ASN A 592 -18.05 -15.64 -42.58
N ARG A 593 -17.76 -16.25 -41.44
CA ARG A 593 -16.96 -15.66 -40.36
C ARG A 593 -15.95 -16.68 -39.88
N VAL A 594 -14.69 -16.26 -39.79
CA VAL A 594 -13.60 -17.08 -39.26
C VAL A 594 -13.19 -16.50 -37.93
N ILE A 595 -13.23 -17.31 -36.88
CA ILE A 595 -12.92 -16.89 -35.51
C ILE A 595 -11.72 -17.71 -35.03
N LEU A 596 -10.58 -17.06 -34.81
CA LEU A 596 -9.35 -17.67 -34.36
C LEU A 596 -9.10 -17.27 -32.89
N LEU A 597 -9.10 -18.27 -32.00
CA LEU A 597 -9.02 -18.08 -30.56
C LEU A 597 -7.69 -18.62 -30.04
N ASP A 598 -6.82 -17.73 -29.56
CA ASP A 598 -5.58 -18.15 -28.90
C ASP A 598 -5.86 -18.68 -27.49
N TYR A 599 -5.63 -19.99 -27.30
CA TYR A 599 -5.89 -20.66 -26.05
C TYR A 599 -4.85 -20.34 -24.96
N ASP A 600 -3.57 -20.34 -25.30
CA ASP A 600 -2.47 -20.23 -24.31
C ASP A 600 -2.09 -18.79 -23.99
N GLY A 601 -2.44 -17.84 -24.85
CA GLY A 601 -2.23 -16.41 -24.62
C GLY A 601 -3.48 -15.65 -24.17
N THR A 602 -4.64 -15.95 -24.76
CA THR A 602 -5.87 -15.15 -24.57
C THR A 602 -6.90 -15.82 -23.65
N MET A 603 -7.09 -17.13 -23.76
CA MET A 603 -8.07 -17.85 -22.94
C MET A 603 -7.50 -18.41 -21.62
N THR A 604 -6.19 -18.66 -21.57
CA THR A 604 -5.49 -19.16 -20.38
C THR A 604 -4.15 -18.42 -20.18
N LEU A 605 -3.53 -18.56 -19.01
CA LEU A 605 -2.18 -18.05 -18.77
C LEU A 605 -1.15 -19.11 -19.20
N PRO A 606 -0.04 -18.75 -19.88
CA PRO A 606 0.94 -19.70 -20.42
C PRO A 606 1.55 -20.65 -19.36
N SER A 607 1.59 -20.22 -18.10
CA SER A 607 2.16 -20.97 -16.97
C SER A 607 1.17 -21.86 -16.22
N SER A 608 -0.11 -21.85 -16.60
CA SER A 608 -1.15 -22.65 -15.95
C SER A 608 -1.55 -23.83 -16.84
N ILE A 609 -1.27 -25.06 -16.40
CA ILE A 609 -1.91 -26.26 -16.97
C ILE A 609 -3.33 -26.27 -16.42
N ARG A 610 -4.25 -25.58 -17.09
CA ARG A 610 -5.66 -25.53 -16.70
C ARG A 610 -6.50 -26.10 -17.82
N THR A 611 -7.18 -27.20 -17.52
CA THR A 611 -8.27 -27.73 -18.32
C THR A 611 -9.35 -26.66 -18.50
N PRO A 612 -10.03 -26.58 -19.67
CA PRO A 612 -11.09 -25.61 -19.89
C PRO A 612 -12.24 -25.84 -18.91
N ASN A 613 -12.84 -24.76 -18.40
CA ASN A 613 -14.03 -24.87 -17.56
C ASN A 613 -15.29 -25.08 -18.42
N MET A 614 -16.37 -25.58 -17.80
CA MET A 614 -17.62 -25.86 -18.51
C MET A 614 -18.24 -24.65 -19.20
N GLU A 615 -18.07 -23.46 -18.62
CA GLU A 615 -18.59 -22.22 -19.20
C GLU A 615 -17.87 -21.88 -20.52
N THR A 616 -16.54 -22.02 -20.55
CA THR A 616 -15.72 -21.81 -21.74
C THR A 616 -16.13 -22.76 -22.86
N VAL A 617 -16.26 -24.05 -22.52
CA VAL A 617 -16.74 -25.07 -23.45
C VAL A 617 -18.15 -24.73 -23.96
N GLY A 618 -19.05 -24.30 -23.08
CA GLY A 618 -20.41 -23.87 -23.45
C GLY A 618 -20.43 -22.67 -24.41
N VAL A 619 -19.54 -21.70 -24.21
CA VAL A 619 -19.38 -20.54 -25.11
C VAL A 619 -18.84 -20.97 -26.47
N LEU A 620 -17.79 -21.81 -26.50
CA LEU A 620 -17.22 -22.33 -27.74
C LEU A 620 -18.27 -23.12 -28.54
N ASN A 621 -19.03 -23.98 -27.88
CA ASN A 621 -20.14 -24.71 -28.51
C ASN A 621 -21.22 -23.77 -29.05
N SER A 622 -21.57 -22.72 -28.31
CA SER A 622 -22.52 -21.71 -28.77
C SER A 622 -22.02 -20.97 -30.02
N LEU A 623 -20.73 -20.64 -30.08
CA LEU A 623 -20.10 -20.03 -31.26
C LEU A 623 -20.09 -20.99 -32.46
N CYS A 624 -19.77 -22.27 -32.24
CA CYS A 624 -19.73 -23.29 -33.28
C CYS A 624 -21.13 -23.74 -33.77
N THR A 625 -22.19 -23.42 -33.02
CA THR A 625 -23.56 -23.75 -33.41
C THR A 625 -24.07 -22.87 -34.55
N ASP A 626 -23.56 -21.64 -34.69
CA ASP A 626 -23.90 -20.77 -35.80
C ASP A 626 -23.20 -21.25 -37.09
N PRO A 627 -23.95 -21.70 -38.12
CA PRO A 627 -23.36 -22.29 -39.33
C PRO A 627 -22.56 -21.29 -40.18
N LYS A 628 -22.65 -19.99 -39.89
CA LYS A 628 -21.83 -18.97 -40.54
C LYS A 628 -20.44 -18.84 -39.91
N ASN A 629 -20.21 -19.46 -38.75
CA ASN A 629 -18.94 -19.42 -38.04
C ASN A 629 -18.09 -20.64 -38.35
N VAL A 630 -16.82 -20.38 -38.65
CA VAL A 630 -15.74 -21.35 -38.63
C VAL A 630 -14.83 -20.95 -37.47
N VAL A 631 -14.83 -21.74 -36.40
CA VAL A 631 -14.11 -21.41 -35.17
C VAL A 631 -12.90 -22.33 -35.05
N PHE A 632 -11.72 -21.74 -34.87
CA PHE A 632 -10.49 -22.46 -34.58
C PHE A 632 -9.93 -22.02 -33.23
N LEU A 633 -9.46 -22.99 -32.47
CA LEU A 633 -8.64 -22.81 -31.29
C LEU A 633 -7.17 -22.96 -31.70
N VAL A 634 -6.36 -21.92 -31.50
CA VAL A 634 -4.92 -21.93 -31.77
C VAL A 634 -4.17 -22.05 -30.44
N SER A 635 -3.25 -22.99 -30.35
CA SER A 635 -2.55 -23.31 -29.09
C SER A 635 -1.15 -23.84 -29.36
N GLY A 636 -0.23 -23.55 -28.44
CA GLY A 636 1.11 -24.14 -28.40
C GLY A 636 1.16 -25.54 -27.79
N ARG A 637 0.03 -26.05 -27.26
CA ARG A 637 -0.05 -27.39 -26.65
C ARG A 637 -0.09 -28.49 -27.70
N ASP A 638 0.26 -29.69 -27.27
CA ASP A 638 0.17 -30.89 -28.09
C ASP A 638 -1.27 -31.21 -28.48
N ARG A 639 -1.41 -31.89 -29.63
CA ARG A 639 -2.70 -32.24 -30.20
C ARG A 639 -3.55 -33.12 -29.29
N GLU A 640 -2.93 -34.08 -28.61
CA GLU A 640 -3.64 -35.10 -27.82
C GLU A 640 -4.37 -34.45 -26.65
N THR A 641 -3.68 -33.58 -25.92
CA THR A 641 -4.23 -32.80 -24.81
C THR A 641 -5.41 -31.93 -25.25
N LEU A 642 -5.27 -31.18 -26.36
CA LEU A 642 -6.34 -30.30 -26.84
C LEU A 642 -7.56 -31.09 -27.34
N THR A 643 -7.33 -32.22 -28.00
CA THR A 643 -8.40 -33.10 -28.48
C THR A 643 -9.18 -33.70 -27.31
N GLU A 644 -8.50 -34.10 -26.24
CA GLU A 644 -9.16 -34.57 -25.02
C GLU A 644 -9.99 -33.47 -24.36
N TRP A 645 -9.38 -32.29 -24.14
CA TRP A 645 -10.00 -31.18 -23.41
C TRP A 645 -11.21 -30.58 -24.10
N PHE A 646 -11.21 -30.57 -25.44
CA PHE A 646 -12.28 -30.01 -26.25
C PHE A 646 -13.08 -31.07 -27.00
N SER A 647 -12.99 -32.34 -26.58
CA SER A 647 -13.74 -33.46 -27.15
C SER A 647 -15.26 -33.22 -27.21
N SER A 648 -15.81 -32.44 -26.29
CA SER A 648 -17.21 -32.03 -26.27
C SER A 648 -17.59 -30.93 -27.28
N CYS A 649 -16.63 -30.43 -28.06
CA CYS A 649 -16.81 -29.37 -29.07
C CYS A 649 -16.57 -29.91 -30.48
N GLU A 650 -17.47 -30.77 -30.98
CA GLU A 650 -17.27 -31.52 -32.24
C GLU A 650 -17.02 -30.66 -33.49
N LYS A 651 -17.48 -29.41 -33.50
CA LYS A 651 -17.36 -28.48 -34.63
C LYS A 651 -16.23 -27.47 -34.49
N LEU A 652 -15.44 -27.56 -33.42
CA LEU A 652 -14.31 -26.67 -33.17
C LEU A 652 -13.08 -27.18 -33.92
N GLY A 653 -12.46 -26.33 -34.72
CA GLY A 653 -11.14 -26.61 -35.30
C GLY A 653 -10.05 -26.45 -34.25
N ILE A 654 -9.05 -27.33 -34.27
CA ILE A 654 -7.89 -27.29 -33.38
C ILE A 654 -6.64 -27.07 -34.23
N ALA A 655 -5.94 -25.97 -33.97
CA ALA A 655 -4.60 -25.68 -34.44
C ALA A 655 -3.62 -25.84 -33.27
N ALA A 656 -3.04 -27.03 -33.13
CA ALA A 656 -2.14 -27.42 -32.06
C ALA A 656 -0.67 -27.15 -32.43
N GLU A 657 0.23 -27.18 -31.44
CA GLU A 657 1.68 -27.04 -31.62
C GLU A 657 2.07 -25.80 -32.42
N HIS A 658 1.48 -24.65 -32.06
CA HIS A 658 1.65 -23.38 -32.77
C HIS A 658 1.19 -23.42 -34.23
N GLY A 659 0.19 -24.25 -34.53
CA GLY A 659 -0.36 -24.41 -35.87
C GLY A 659 0.40 -25.39 -36.75
N TYR A 660 1.36 -26.16 -36.20
CA TYR A 660 1.97 -27.28 -36.90
C TYR A 660 0.95 -28.36 -37.25
N PHE A 661 -0.03 -28.59 -36.36
CA PHE A 661 -1.14 -29.48 -36.62
C PHE A 661 -2.45 -28.69 -36.69
N VAL A 662 -3.24 -28.92 -37.73
CA VAL A 662 -4.59 -28.35 -37.87
C VAL A 662 -5.59 -29.47 -38.14
N SER A 663 -6.67 -29.53 -37.37
CA SER A 663 -7.74 -30.51 -37.58
C SER A 663 -8.66 -30.10 -38.73
N ASP A 664 -9.16 -31.08 -39.49
CA ASP A 664 -10.16 -30.85 -40.53
C ASP A 664 -11.46 -30.27 -39.94
N VAL A 665 -11.93 -29.13 -40.46
CA VAL A 665 -13.25 -28.57 -40.13
C VAL A 665 -14.11 -28.52 -41.40
N TRP A 666 -15.35 -28.98 -41.28
CA TRP A 666 -16.32 -28.96 -42.39
C TRP A 666 -16.72 -27.53 -42.75
N LEU A 667 -16.25 -27.05 -43.89
CA LEU A 667 -16.77 -25.82 -44.50
C LEU A 667 -18.21 -26.07 -45.00
N CYS A 668 -19.04 -25.03 -44.95
CA CYS A 668 -20.41 -25.00 -45.47
C CYS A 668 -20.45 -25.17 -47.00
N LYS A 669 -20.02 -26.34 -47.50
CA LYS A 669 -20.20 -26.89 -48.87
C LYS A 669 -19.54 -28.26 -49.11
N GLY A 670 -19.10 -29.00 -48.08
CA GLY A 670 -18.69 -30.40 -48.25
C GLY A 670 -17.35 -30.62 -48.96
N GLU A 671 -16.50 -29.59 -49.03
CA GLU A 671 -15.11 -29.73 -49.49
C GLU A 671 -14.17 -29.87 -48.28
N LYS A 672 -13.27 -30.86 -48.34
CA LYS A 672 -12.17 -31.06 -47.39
C LYS A 672 -11.07 -30.02 -47.66
N MET A 673 -10.55 -29.38 -46.62
CA MET A 673 -9.25 -28.68 -46.70
C MET A 673 -8.14 -29.68 -46.42
N ASP A 674 -7.22 -29.87 -47.37
CA ASP A 674 -6.03 -30.71 -47.18
C ASP A 674 -4.88 -29.93 -46.53
N ASN A 675 -4.04 -30.68 -45.80
CA ASN A 675 -3.07 -30.32 -44.76
C ASN A 675 -1.90 -29.37 -45.10
N VAL A 676 -1.96 -28.51 -46.12
CA VAL A 676 -0.83 -27.62 -46.44
C VAL A 676 -1.34 -26.22 -46.78
N ALA A 677 -1.19 -25.30 -45.82
CA ALA A 677 -1.67 -23.92 -45.83
C ALA A 677 -3.19 -23.77 -45.77
N LEU A 678 -3.67 -22.95 -44.82
CA LEU A 678 -5.07 -22.49 -44.78
C LEU A 678 -5.33 -21.53 -45.95
N HIS A 679 -5.39 -22.09 -47.16
CA HIS A 679 -5.82 -21.39 -48.37
C HIS A 679 -7.36 -21.34 -48.35
N PHE A 680 -7.93 -20.13 -48.36
CA PHE A 680 -9.38 -19.92 -48.47
C PHE A 680 -9.73 -19.53 -49.92
N PRO A 681 -10.05 -20.47 -50.82
CA PRO A 681 -10.36 -20.12 -52.19
C PRO A 681 -11.75 -19.48 -52.23
N HIS A 682 -11.84 -18.23 -52.69
CA HIS A 682 -13.09 -17.55 -53.05
C HIS A 682 -14.16 -17.42 -51.94
N VAL A 683 -13.79 -16.88 -50.78
CA VAL A 683 -14.78 -16.51 -49.75
C VAL A 683 -15.02 -15.00 -49.75
N GLN A 684 -16.23 -14.59 -50.15
CA GLN A 684 -16.79 -13.24 -49.98
C GLN A 684 -16.62 -12.73 -48.52
N PRO A 685 -16.62 -11.39 -48.29
CA PRO A 685 -15.76 -10.74 -47.31
C PRO A 685 -15.74 -11.44 -45.95
N VAL A 686 -14.56 -11.95 -45.60
CA VAL A 686 -14.33 -12.70 -44.35
C VAL A 686 -14.02 -11.69 -43.25
N VAL A 687 -14.72 -11.79 -42.11
CA VAL A 687 -14.24 -11.22 -40.86
C VAL A 687 -13.41 -12.27 -40.16
N VAL A 688 -12.10 -12.00 -40.05
CA VAL A 688 -11.18 -12.80 -39.24
C VAL A 688 -11.10 -12.12 -37.88
N LEU A 689 -11.64 -12.76 -36.86
CA LEU A 689 -11.53 -12.32 -35.47
C LEU A 689 -10.31 -13.01 -34.86
N VAL A 690 -9.21 -12.30 -34.61
CA VAL A 690 -8.03 -12.86 -33.93
C VAL A 690 -7.93 -12.24 -32.54
N LEU A 691 -8.15 -13.04 -31.51
CA LEU A 691 -8.03 -12.62 -30.11
C LEU A 691 -6.62 -12.94 -29.62
N VAL A 692 -5.72 -11.94 -29.60
CA VAL A 692 -4.31 -12.12 -29.17
C VAL A 692 -4.00 -11.21 -27.99
N ARG A 693 -3.41 -11.76 -26.93
CA ARG A 693 -2.87 -10.94 -25.84
C ARG A 693 -1.66 -10.12 -26.33
N GLY A 694 -1.67 -8.83 -26.03
CA GLY A 694 -0.70 -7.83 -26.50
C GLY A 694 0.78 -8.17 -26.30
N VAL A 695 1.39 -8.81 -27.30
CA VAL A 695 2.83 -8.81 -27.59
C VAL A 695 3.03 -8.45 -29.06
N ILE A 696 2.44 -7.34 -29.52
CA ILE A 696 2.81 -6.77 -30.84
C ILE A 696 3.95 -5.73 -30.68
N SER A 697 4.21 -5.22 -29.47
CA SER A 697 5.16 -4.10 -29.30
C SER A 697 6.63 -4.47 -29.02
N GLN A 698 7.02 -5.75 -29.00
CA GLN A 698 8.44 -6.14 -28.80
C GLN A 698 9.07 -6.95 -29.94
N CYS A 699 8.30 -7.46 -30.90
CA CYS A 699 8.86 -8.25 -32.01
C CYS A 699 9.14 -7.45 -33.29
N SER A 700 8.72 -6.19 -33.39
CA SER A 700 8.93 -5.36 -34.58
C SER A 700 10.36 -4.84 -34.76
N VAL A 701 11.28 -5.08 -33.81
CA VAL A 701 12.66 -4.57 -33.90
C VAL A 701 13.73 -5.66 -33.93
N LEU A 702 13.45 -6.92 -33.56
CA LEU A 702 14.53 -7.90 -33.39
C LEU A 702 14.60 -9.07 -34.37
N TYR A 703 13.53 -9.51 -35.03
CA TYR A 703 13.65 -10.55 -36.06
C TYR A 703 12.51 -10.47 -37.10
N PRO A 704 12.73 -9.78 -38.25
CA PRO A 704 11.77 -9.75 -39.35
C PRO A 704 11.45 -11.15 -39.93
N SER A 705 12.31 -12.14 -39.68
CA SER A 705 12.24 -13.47 -40.28
C SER A 705 11.41 -14.51 -39.52
N LEU A 706 11.01 -14.26 -38.27
CA LEU A 706 10.23 -15.24 -37.47
C LEU A 706 8.72 -15.11 -37.64
N TRP A 707 8.21 -13.93 -38.01
CA TRP A 707 6.80 -13.73 -38.34
C TRP A 707 6.40 -14.34 -39.69
N ASN A 708 7.36 -14.46 -40.63
CA ASN A 708 7.11 -15.14 -41.91
C ASN A 708 7.06 -16.67 -41.80
N ASN A 709 7.55 -17.26 -40.70
CA ASN A 709 7.67 -18.72 -40.57
C ASN A 709 6.77 -19.35 -39.51
N SER A 710 6.14 -18.57 -38.61
CA SER A 710 5.36 -19.12 -37.48
C SER A 710 3.85 -18.89 -37.59
N LEU A 711 3.43 -17.92 -38.41
CA LEU A 711 2.12 -17.99 -39.05
C LEU A 711 2.37 -18.74 -40.35
N MET A 712 1.76 -19.92 -40.54
CA MET A 712 1.45 -20.33 -41.91
C MET A 712 0.90 -19.10 -42.62
N ALA A 713 1.46 -18.77 -43.79
CA ALA A 713 0.93 -17.71 -44.63
C ALA A 713 -0.55 -18.00 -44.89
N PHE A 714 -1.42 -17.37 -44.11
CA PHE A 714 -2.84 -17.26 -44.44
C PHE A 714 -2.88 -16.32 -45.63
N ASP A 715 -2.80 -16.88 -46.83
CA ASP A 715 -3.03 -16.15 -48.07
C ASP A 715 -4.52 -15.76 -48.12
N ILE A 716 -4.85 -14.63 -47.48
CA ILE A 716 -6.12 -13.97 -47.65
C ILE A 716 -6.00 -13.16 -48.95
N ALA A 717 -6.33 -13.79 -50.07
CA ALA A 717 -6.32 -13.14 -51.38
C ALA A 717 -7.12 -11.82 -51.33
N GLU A 718 -6.53 -10.74 -51.85
CA GLU A 718 -7.09 -9.39 -51.97
C GLU A 718 -8.55 -9.43 -52.46
N SER A 719 -9.50 -9.47 -51.53
CA SER A 719 -10.92 -9.48 -51.85
C SER A 719 -11.73 -8.95 -50.67
N ASN A 720 -11.98 -7.63 -50.61
CA ASN A 720 -12.94 -6.93 -49.73
C ASN A 720 -13.10 -7.41 -48.26
N SER A 721 -12.15 -8.15 -47.70
CA SER A 721 -12.29 -8.86 -46.42
C SER A 721 -11.90 -7.92 -45.28
N THR A 722 -12.71 -7.90 -44.22
CA THR A 722 -12.49 -7.02 -43.07
C THR A 722 -11.83 -7.81 -41.95
N VAL A 723 -10.50 -7.77 -41.85
CA VAL A 723 -9.79 -8.40 -40.74
C VAL A 723 -9.96 -7.56 -39.47
N VAL A 724 -10.41 -8.20 -38.38
CA VAL A 724 -10.68 -7.57 -37.08
C VAL A 724 -9.81 -8.26 -36.02
N VAL A 725 -8.67 -7.67 -35.69
CA VAL A 725 -7.82 -8.18 -34.60
C VAL A 725 -8.28 -7.56 -33.28
N LEU A 726 -8.62 -8.40 -32.30
CA LEU A 726 -9.23 -8.04 -31.02
C LEU A 726 -8.26 -8.10 -29.84
#